data_AF-A0A7K4W6Q0-F1
#
_entry.id   AF-A0A7K4W6Q0-F1
#
_cell.length_a   1.000
_cell.length_b   1.000
_cell.length_c   1.000
_cell.angle_alpha   90.00
_cell.angle_beta   90.00
_cell.angle_gamma   90.00
#
_symmetry.space_group_name_H-M   'P 1'
#
loop_
_entity.id
_entity.type
_entity.pdbx_description
1 polymer ?
#
loop_
_entity_poly.entity_id
_entity_poly.type
_entity_poly.pdbx_seq_one_letter_code
_entity_poly.pdbx_strand_id
1 'polypeptide(L)'
;DLEKEQLKTLKKVVKHFENGIPLKDLEQIIKILNLCSEKMKEQETFTEPLCELIKLFGLPFQKKKSSDEVNYSTAVSKYIAQLGYLMRVPSSQVRIQICKCVINFYKMELPGKLLSGYQPTSASYKIQMAELGGLAETLVLSLALVENQLTEKLWVLKALQHLSSSGENCRLMMKAQAASRLCLYLNADDPSGQLVFRSSHILWNLLENASKEEVVNQLSSLECVHALKEVFVDALHGFRHCDHQLRNDLLVIATLLAENPAVPMIESGFAKLLIVLATFNEVKIPNPLVKGLKLTYSYEDFEMKKLLFNIIGVLSKNPSATRVSLFLFVSTLQLLSENDMMPALLCYVKPNQKPGFYDWSAAQYEELQLHAIAVLASVAHVLIDKYLSCQANTLLLVFLEWCIGQDLFFGQGNSFHGTGGRGNKLAQMRYSLRVLRSVASIYDDAVNLNLCDQGAISQLLDILRYAANKSKEKEDAILLEIQVDTLFILSVLCENDLHRKELFSYEGIGILIPFLKMDPKELYSGLGHSYLLFSALDCVWSCVIGCYIAEDHFLEKQGIFLLLDLLALKEKNLCNIILGILVEFCDNPKTILHINTWRGEKAQTAASLLIQLWRQEELDLGVRRDQYGRVVDMKRPIASSFQRQQKVIPVPASCPSFAIMEISENMRAKLYSLFCKLGFENLPGLSAENFVTLAIIQRYIDFKVGEVWSEICAELKEEFRPVLSDEDVLKSLSKVSEDIGKAVNVVQTQLIESQLHQEIQEEKQTYRKIQATCKQKEMINKSWENFLTRTSTYEALKKAKKLQEKAIEASRSKLKTQTGAVHSTDIEGLHTTV
;
A
#
# COMPACT_ATOMS: atom_id res chain seq x y z
N ASP A 1 -73.00 -20.41 29.48
CA ASP A 1 -73.46 -20.65 28.09
C ASP A 1 -72.74 -19.82 27.03
N LEU A 2 -72.57 -18.51 27.23
CA LEU A 2 -71.87 -17.63 26.26
C LEU A 2 -70.44 -18.09 25.93
N GLU A 3 -69.66 -18.54 26.92
CA GLU A 3 -68.30 -19.04 26.72
C GLU A 3 -68.27 -20.29 25.81
N LYS A 4 -69.14 -21.27 26.07
CA LYS A 4 -69.24 -22.50 25.25
C LYS A 4 -69.63 -22.18 23.80
N GLU A 5 -70.49 -21.19 23.60
CA GLU A 5 -70.90 -20.74 22.27
C GLU A 5 -69.75 -20.02 21.53
N GLN A 6 -68.97 -19.20 22.23
CA GLN A 6 -67.77 -18.56 21.69
C GLN A 6 -66.71 -19.59 21.28
N LEU A 7 -66.41 -20.57 22.13
CA LEU A 7 -65.48 -21.66 21.82
C LEU A 7 -65.94 -22.49 20.61
N LYS A 8 -67.25 -22.80 20.52
CA LYS A 8 -67.84 -23.49 19.36
C LYS A 8 -67.71 -22.67 18.07
N THR A 9 -67.83 -21.36 18.17
CA THR A 9 -67.65 -20.43 17.03
C THR A 9 -66.20 -20.37 16.58
N LEU A 10 -65.24 -20.26 17.51
CA LEU A 10 -63.81 -20.29 17.19
C LEU A 10 -63.40 -21.60 16.51
N LYS A 11 -63.92 -22.75 16.96
CA LYS A 11 -63.69 -24.04 16.28
C LYS A 11 -64.23 -24.08 14.85
N LYS A 12 -65.37 -23.43 14.58
CA LYS A 12 -65.90 -23.30 13.22
C LYS A 12 -65.00 -22.40 12.36
N VAL A 13 -64.47 -21.30 12.91
CA VAL A 13 -63.54 -20.40 12.22
C VAL A 13 -62.25 -21.15 11.86
N VAL A 14 -61.65 -21.85 12.80
CA VAL A 14 -60.43 -22.65 12.54
C VAL A 14 -60.66 -23.66 11.42
N LYS A 15 -61.77 -24.41 11.49
CA LYS A 15 -62.13 -25.40 10.47
C LYS A 15 -62.39 -24.75 9.10
N HIS A 16 -62.98 -23.55 9.06
CA HIS A 16 -63.23 -22.84 7.80
C HIS A 16 -61.94 -22.47 7.07
N PHE A 17 -60.89 -22.11 7.80
CA PHE A 17 -59.60 -21.69 7.26
C PHE A 17 -58.51 -22.78 7.32
N GLU A 18 -58.88 -24.05 7.52
CA GLU A 18 -57.94 -25.17 7.68
C GLU A 18 -56.99 -25.38 6.49
N ASN A 19 -57.35 -24.85 5.30
CA ASN A 19 -56.56 -24.93 4.07
C ASN A 19 -55.83 -23.62 3.71
N GLY A 20 -55.73 -22.67 4.65
CA GLY A 20 -55.04 -21.39 4.47
C GLY A 20 -55.98 -20.18 4.45
N ILE A 21 -55.43 -19.02 4.82
CA ILE A 21 -56.20 -17.78 5.02
C ILE A 21 -56.07 -16.89 3.76
N PRO A 22 -57.18 -16.44 3.14
CA PRO A 22 -57.15 -15.42 2.09
C PRO A 22 -56.60 -14.08 2.60
N LEU A 23 -55.74 -13.43 1.81
CA LEU A 23 -55.10 -12.15 2.19
C LEU A 23 -56.11 -11.07 2.63
N LYS A 24 -57.28 -11.02 1.97
CA LYS A 24 -58.37 -10.09 2.28
C LYS A 24 -59.04 -10.32 3.65
N ASP A 25 -58.95 -11.53 4.21
CA ASP A 25 -59.66 -11.92 5.43
C ASP A 25 -58.73 -11.88 6.66
N LEU A 26 -57.42 -11.65 6.46
CA LEU A 26 -56.41 -11.62 7.53
C LEU A 26 -56.70 -10.59 8.63
N GLU A 27 -57.22 -9.42 8.27
CA GLU A 27 -57.55 -8.38 9.25
C GLU A 27 -58.56 -8.88 10.28
N GLN A 28 -59.59 -9.60 9.84
CA GLN A 28 -60.63 -10.13 10.71
C GLN A 28 -60.09 -11.23 11.61
N ILE A 29 -59.23 -12.10 11.07
CA ILE A 29 -58.58 -13.17 11.84
C ILE A 29 -57.66 -12.59 12.92
N ILE A 30 -56.89 -11.55 12.63
CA ILE A 30 -56.06 -10.86 13.63
C ILE A 30 -56.91 -10.24 14.74
N LYS A 31 -58.06 -9.61 14.41
CA LYS A 31 -58.98 -9.09 15.42
C LYS A 31 -59.50 -10.20 16.33
N ILE A 32 -59.92 -11.34 15.76
CA ILE A 32 -60.35 -12.51 16.53
C ILE A 32 -59.22 -13.02 17.41
N LEU A 33 -58.00 -13.09 16.89
CA LEU A 33 -56.83 -13.55 17.60
C LEU A 33 -56.50 -12.65 18.81
N ASN A 34 -56.53 -11.32 18.64
CA ASN A 34 -56.33 -10.36 19.73
C ASN A 34 -57.43 -10.43 20.80
N LEU A 35 -58.70 -10.54 20.39
CA LEU A 35 -59.80 -10.72 21.35
C LEU A 35 -59.66 -12.04 22.13
N CYS A 36 -59.19 -13.10 21.46
CA CYS A 36 -58.92 -14.38 22.09
C CYS A 36 -57.78 -14.27 23.13
N SER A 37 -56.72 -13.52 22.82
CA SER A 37 -55.60 -13.31 23.76
C SER A 37 -55.96 -12.42 24.94
N GLU A 38 -56.84 -11.43 24.76
CA GLU A 38 -57.38 -10.62 25.86
C GLU A 38 -58.24 -11.47 26.81
N LYS A 39 -59.16 -12.27 26.27
CA LYS A 39 -60.00 -13.18 27.06
C LYS A 39 -59.23 -14.26 27.79
N MET A 40 -58.09 -14.69 27.23
CA MET A 40 -57.22 -15.66 27.87
C MET A 40 -56.66 -15.17 29.21
N LYS A 41 -56.59 -13.84 29.44
CA LYS A 41 -56.19 -13.28 30.74
C LYS A 41 -57.20 -13.58 31.85
N GLU A 42 -58.46 -13.79 31.48
CA GLU A 42 -59.56 -14.07 32.41
C GLU A 42 -59.90 -15.56 32.45
N GLN A 43 -59.74 -16.27 31.33
CA GLN A 43 -60.21 -17.65 31.14
C GLN A 43 -59.20 -18.49 30.34
N GLU A 44 -58.59 -19.49 30.97
CA GLU A 44 -57.58 -20.36 30.33
C GLU A 44 -58.13 -21.23 29.19
N THR A 45 -59.46 -21.45 29.14
CA THR A 45 -60.16 -22.25 28.11
C THR A 45 -59.96 -21.72 26.68
N PHE A 46 -59.52 -20.47 26.51
CA PHE A 46 -59.20 -19.86 25.22
C PHE A 46 -57.79 -20.19 24.69
N THR A 47 -56.95 -20.87 25.47
CA THR A 47 -55.56 -21.22 25.08
C THR A 47 -55.52 -22.10 23.83
N GLU A 48 -56.31 -23.17 23.78
CA GLU A 48 -56.34 -24.11 22.63
C GLU A 48 -56.86 -23.42 21.35
N PRO A 49 -58.01 -22.71 21.36
CA PRO A 49 -58.46 -21.94 20.20
C PRO A 49 -57.44 -20.91 19.70
N LEU A 50 -56.75 -20.20 20.61
CA LEU A 50 -55.71 -19.25 20.24
C LEU A 50 -54.54 -19.93 19.54
N CYS A 51 -54.09 -21.08 20.06
CA CYS A 51 -53.01 -21.87 19.45
C CYS A 51 -53.40 -22.37 18.05
N GLU A 52 -54.62 -22.85 17.86
CA GLU A 52 -55.11 -23.30 16.55
C GLU A 52 -55.24 -22.13 15.56
N LEU A 53 -55.66 -20.95 16.00
CA LEU A 53 -55.65 -19.75 15.15
C LEU A 53 -54.22 -19.36 14.74
N ILE A 54 -53.26 -19.37 15.66
CA ILE A 54 -51.85 -19.11 15.36
C ILE A 54 -51.29 -20.15 14.39
N LYS A 55 -51.68 -21.42 14.52
CA LYS A 55 -51.27 -22.50 13.60
C LYS A 55 -51.64 -22.20 12.15
N LEU A 56 -52.80 -21.58 11.90
CA LEU A 56 -53.22 -21.21 10.55
C LEU A 56 -52.28 -20.19 9.90
N PHE A 57 -51.65 -19.32 10.69
CA PHE A 57 -50.64 -18.39 10.18
C PHE A 57 -49.40 -19.12 9.67
N GLY A 58 -49.18 -20.39 10.03
CA GLY A 58 -48.10 -21.23 9.47
C GLY A 58 -48.35 -21.61 8.00
N LEU A 59 -49.61 -21.76 7.58
CA LEU A 59 -49.98 -22.19 6.21
C LEU A 59 -49.85 -21.07 5.18
N PRO A 60 -49.42 -21.32 3.93
CA PRO A 60 -49.35 -20.29 2.90
C PRO A 60 -50.63 -19.46 2.82
N PHE A 61 -50.51 -18.13 2.77
CA PHE A 61 -51.68 -17.28 2.58
C PHE A 61 -52.20 -17.46 1.15
N GLN A 62 -53.47 -17.12 0.94
CA GLN A 62 -54.12 -17.32 -0.36
C GLN A 62 -54.37 -16.00 -1.08
N LYS A 63 -53.95 -15.93 -2.35
CA LYS A 63 -54.12 -14.80 -3.27
C LYS A 63 -55.04 -15.16 -4.43
N LYS A 64 -55.71 -14.16 -5.01
CA LYS A 64 -56.48 -14.32 -6.27
C LYS A 64 -55.70 -13.80 -7.47
N LYS A 65 -54.92 -12.74 -7.27
CA LYS A 65 -54.10 -12.09 -8.29
C LYS A 65 -52.66 -11.99 -7.78
N SER A 66 -51.69 -12.03 -8.68
CA SER A 66 -50.28 -11.83 -8.30
C SER A 66 -50.03 -10.45 -7.67
N SER A 67 -50.79 -9.43 -8.08
CA SER A 67 -50.74 -8.08 -7.49
C SER A 67 -51.15 -8.02 -6.01
N ASP A 68 -51.88 -9.03 -5.51
CA ASP A 68 -52.35 -9.04 -4.13
C ASP A 68 -51.18 -9.07 -3.13
N GLU A 69 -50.06 -9.74 -3.46
CA GLU A 69 -48.88 -9.77 -2.58
C GLU A 69 -48.35 -8.37 -2.29
N VAL A 70 -48.26 -7.52 -3.32
CA VAL A 70 -47.81 -6.13 -3.19
C VAL A 70 -48.88 -5.30 -2.47
N ASN A 71 -50.15 -5.39 -2.90
CA ASN A 71 -51.24 -4.58 -2.37
C ASN A 71 -51.48 -4.78 -0.87
N TYR A 72 -51.35 -6.02 -0.38
CA TYR A 72 -51.56 -6.33 1.03
C TYR A 72 -50.28 -6.30 1.88
N SER A 73 -49.10 -6.08 1.28
CA SER A 73 -47.80 -6.20 1.96
C SER A 73 -47.71 -5.40 3.27
N THR A 74 -48.06 -4.11 3.27
CA THR A 74 -47.99 -3.26 4.47
C THR A 74 -48.96 -3.68 5.57
N ALA A 75 -50.12 -4.23 5.21
CA ALA A 75 -51.10 -4.72 6.18
C ALA A 75 -50.64 -6.07 6.76
N VAL A 76 -50.20 -6.97 5.89
CA VAL A 76 -49.74 -8.31 6.27
C VAL A 76 -48.49 -8.25 7.13
N SER A 77 -47.54 -7.35 6.84
CA SER A 77 -46.36 -7.16 7.68
C SER A 77 -46.72 -6.79 9.13
N LYS A 78 -47.70 -5.88 9.32
CA LYS A 78 -48.24 -5.54 10.64
C LYS A 78 -48.93 -6.74 11.32
N TYR A 79 -49.65 -7.55 10.55
CA TYR A 79 -50.32 -8.75 11.08
C TYR A 79 -49.32 -9.83 11.49
N ILE A 80 -48.24 -10.02 10.74
CA ILE A 80 -47.15 -10.92 11.13
C ILE A 80 -46.41 -10.38 12.37
N ALA A 81 -46.16 -9.06 12.44
CA ALA A 81 -45.58 -8.43 13.62
C ALA A 81 -46.40 -8.69 14.91
N GLN A 82 -47.74 -8.79 14.77
CA GLN A 82 -48.63 -9.11 15.89
C GLN A 82 -48.30 -10.45 16.55
N LEU A 83 -47.79 -11.43 15.81
CA LEU A 83 -47.30 -12.69 16.38
C LEU A 83 -46.20 -12.47 17.42
N GLY A 84 -45.30 -11.52 17.18
CA GLY A 84 -44.26 -11.13 18.13
C GLY A 84 -44.83 -10.50 19.40
N TYR A 85 -45.81 -9.60 19.28
CA TYR A 85 -46.44 -8.97 20.47
C TYR A 85 -47.19 -9.97 21.36
N LEU A 86 -47.75 -11.02 20.78
CA LEU A 86 -48.44 -12.08 21.51
C LEU A 86 -47.51 -12.95 22.36
N MET A 87 -46.18 -12.85 22.20
CA MET A 87 -45.24 -13.48 23.13
C MET A 87 -45.41 -12.97 24.57
N ARG A 88 -46.01 -11.79 24.77
CA ARG A 88 -46.37 -11.23 26.09
C ARG A 88 -47.46 -12.00 26.81
N VAL A 89 -48.22 -12.84 26.09
CA VAL A 89 -49.21 -13.72 26.68
C VAL A 89 -48.47 -14.72 27.61
N PRO A 90 -48.83 -14.82 28.91
CA PRO A 90 -48.13 -15.66 29.88
C PRO A 90 -48.56 -17.13 29.76
N SER A 91 -48.52 -17.69 28.55
CA SER A 91 -48.84 -19.10 28.28
C SER A 91 -47.72 -19.76 27.48
N SER A 92 -47.14 -20.81 28.06
CA SER A 92 -46.10 -21.63 27.42
C SER A 92 -46.55 -22.17 26.07
N GLN A 93 -47.76 -22.74 26.01
CA GLN A 93 -48.30 -23.33 24.79
C GLN A 93 -48.43 -22.31 23.67
N VAL A 94 -48.90 -21.09 23.99
CA VAL A 94 -49.04 -19.99 23.02
C VAL A 94 -47.67 -19.55 22.50
N ARG A 95 -46.70 -19.30 23.38
CA ARG A 95 -45.33 -18.89 23.01
C ARG A 95 -44.65 -19.90 22.10
N ILE A 96 -44.74 -21.19 22.46
CA ILE A 96 -44.19 -22.29 21.66
C ILE A 96 -44.91 -22.38 20.31
N GLN A 97 -46.23 -22.20 20.29
CA GLN A 97 -47.01 -22.27 19.05
C GLN A 97 -46.72 -21.10 18.10
N ILE A 98 -46.46 -19.91 18.62
CA ILE A 98 -45.96 -18.77 17.84
C ILE A 98 -44.63 -19.14 17.17
N CYS A 99 -43.67 -19.67 17.95
CA CYS A 99 -42.37 -20.06 17.41
C CYS A 99 -42.50 -21.14 16.33
N LYS A 100 -43.34 -22.17 16.55
CA LYS A 100 -43.65 -23.20 15.54
C LYS A 100 -44.23 -22.60 14.26
N CYS A 101 -45.16 -21.65 14.40
CA CYS A 101 -45.74 -20.93 13.27
C CYS A 101 -44.66 -20.20 12.45
N VAL A 102 -43.76 -19.48 13.12
CA VAL A 102 -42.66 -18.75 12.46
C VAL A 102 -41.70 -19.70 11.76
N ILE A 103 -41.34 -20.82 12.39
CA ILE A 103 -40.50 -21.85 11.77
C ILE A 103 -41.15 -22.40 10.49
N ASN A 104 -42.47 -22.56 10.48
CA ASN A 104 -43.21 -23.01 9.30
C ASN A 104 -43.22 -22.01 8.15
N PHE A 105 -42.84 -20.73 8.35
CA PHE A 105 -42.66 -19.82 7.22
C PHE A 105 -41.56 -20.29 6.27
N TYR A 106 -40.58 -21.03 6.81
CA TYR A 106 -39.45 -21.59 6.08
C TYR A 106 -39.69 -23.03 5.60
N LYS A 107 -40.82 -23.63 5.99
CA LYS A 107 -41.23 -24.98 5.59
C LYS A 107 -42.56 -24.90 4.88
N MET A 108 -42.53 -24.79 3.55
CA MET A 108 -43.76 -24.78 2.77
C MET A 108 -44.39 -26.17 2.72
N GLU A 109 -45.36 -26.40 3.59
CA GLU A 109 -46.33 -27.49 3.43
C GLU A 109 -47.55 -26.97 2.67
N LEU A 110 -47.79 -27.51 1.47
CA LEU A 110 -48.97 -27.17 0.68
C LEU A 110 -50.21 -27.85 1.30
N PRO A 111 -51.31 -27.12 1.54
CA PRO A 111 -52.55 -27.72 2.05
C PRO A 111 -53.18 -28.65 1.00
N GLY A 112 -53.88 -29.69 1.46
CA GLY A 112 -54.41 -30.75 0.59
C GLY A 112 -55.52 -30.32 -0.38
N LYS A 113 -56.33 -29.30 -0.05
CA LYS A 113 -57.38 -28.75 -0.93
C LYS A 113 -57.41 -27.23 -0.89
N LEU A 114 -56.96 -26.57 -1.96
CA LEU A 114 -57.06 -25.11 -2.12
C LEU A 114 -58.52 -24.67 -2.38
N LEU A 115 -58.87 -23.45 -1.95
CA LEU A 115 -60.16 -22.84 -2.26
C LEU A 115 -60.24 -22.54 -3.78
N SER A 116 -61.39 -22.82 -4.39
CA SER A 116 -61.59 -22.58 -5.84
C SER A 116 -61.33 -21.12 -6.21
N GLY A 117 -60.44 -20.90 -7.18
CA GLY A 117 -60.02 -19.57 -7.64
C GLY A 117 -58.95 -18.86 -6.80
N TYR A 118 -58.33 -19.55 -5.83
CA TYR A 118 -57.20 -19.04 -5.06
C TYR A 118 -55.91 -19.83 -5.32
N GLN A 119 -54.78 -19.14 -5.22
CA GLN A 119 -53.44 -19.72 -5.28
C GLN A 119 -52.68 -19.39 -3.99
N PRO A 120 -51.72 -20.21 -3.55
CA PRO A 120 -50.84 -19.85 -2.43
C PRO A 120 -49.96 -18.65 -2.80
N THR A 121 -49.59 -17.85 -1.80
CA THR A 121 -48.54 -16.84 -1.94
C THR A 121 -47.19 -17.47 -2.27
N SER A 122 -46.29 -16.67 -2.82
CA SER A 122 -44.91 -17.08 -3.08
C SER A 122 -44.19 -17.54 -1.81
N ALA A 123 -43.19 -18.42 -1.97
CA ALA A 123 -42.45 -19.02 -0.87
C ALA A 123 -41.80 -18.00 0.06
N SER A 124 -41.26 -16.93 -0.51
CA SER A 124 -40.57 -15.86 0.20
C SER A 124 -41.53 -14.81 0.78
N TYR A 125 -42.81 -14.79 0.40
CA TYR A 125 -43.74 -13.72 0.78
C TYR A 125 -43.79 -13.50 2.29
N LYS A 126 -43.98 -14.58 3.07
CA LYS A 126 -44.05 -14.47 4.53
C LYS A 126 -42.74 -14.08 5.18
N ILE A 127 -41.62 -14.53 4.61
CA ILE A 127 -40.28 -14.16 5.09
C ILE A 127 -40.09 -12.65 4.92
N GLN A 128 -40.43 -12.10 3.75
CA GLN A 128 -40.42 -10.66 3.48
C GLN A 128 -41.38 -9.89 4.39
N MET A 129 -42.57 -10.44 4.66
CA MET A 129 -43.53 -9.79 5.56
C MET A 129 -43.06 -9.83 7.03
N ALA A 130 -42.31 -10.86 7.43
CA ALA A 130 -41.66 -10.93 8.75
C ALA A 130 -40.52 -9.91 8.89
N GLU A 131 -39.73 -9.69 7.82
CA GLU A 131 -38.71 -8.65 7.71
C GLU A 131 -39.34 -7.26 7.86
N LEU A 132 -40.29 -6.91 6.97
CA LEU A 132 -40.98 -5.61 6.99
C LEU A 132 -41.76 -5.36 8.29
N GLY A 133 -42.22 -6.44 8.94
CA GLY A 133 -42.99 -6.37 10.18
C GLY A 133 -42.13 -6.18 11.44
N GLY A 134 -40.81 -6.33 11.37
CA GLY A 134 -39.96 -6.27 12.56
C GLY A 134 -40.13 -7.50 13.48
N LEU A 135 -40.57 -8.64 12.94
CA LEU A 135 -40.85 -9.82 13.77
C LEU A 135 -39.59 -10.32 14.50
N ALA A 136 -38.43 -10.31 13.82
CA ALA A 136 -37.15 -10.70 14.40
C ALA A 136 -36.78 -9.85 15.63
N GLU A 137 -36.96 -8.53 15.55
CA GLU A 137 -36.71 -7.58 16.66
C GLU A 137 -37.59 -7.94 17.87
N THR A 138 -38.89 -8.12 17.65
CA THR A 138 -39.84 -8.46 18.74
C THR A 138 -39.54 -9.81 19.39
N LEU A 139 -39.10 -10.81 18.62
CA LEU A 139 -38.73 -12.12 19.16
C LEU A 139 -37.45 -12.06 19.98
N VAL A 140 -36.44 -11.26 19.59
CA VAL A 140 -35.25 -11.03 20.43
C VAL A 140 -35.66 -10.38 21.76
N LEU A 141 -36.49 -9.33 21.72
CA LEU A 141 -36.98 -8.68 22.94
C LEU A 141 -37.80 -9.64 23.82
N SER A 142 -38.48 -10.62 23.22
CA SER A 142 -39.25 -11.62 23.94
C SER A 142 -38.41 -12.61 24.75
N LEU A 143 -37.10 -12.71 24.51
CA LEU A 143 -36.20 -13.58 25.28
C LEU A 143 -36.20 -13.22 26.78
N ALA A 144 -36.37 -11.95 27.12
CA ALA A 144 -36.52 -11.49 28.51
C ALA A 144 -37.79 -12.05 29.19
N LEU A 145 -38.82 -12.40 28.42
CA LEU A 145 -40.08 -12.95 28.95
C LEU A 145 -39.98 -14.45 29.27
N VAL A 146 -38.95 -15.13 28.74
CA VAL A 146 -38.72 -16.58 28.85
C VAL A 146 -37.36 -16.89 29.47
N GLU A 147 -36.79 -15.95 30.23
CA GLU A 147 -35.44 -16.06 30.78
C GLU A 147 -35.25 -17.30 31.66
N ASN A 148 -36.24 -17.62 32.49
CA ASN A 148 -36.25 -18.78 33.39
C ASN A 148 -36.99 -20.01 32.81
N GLN A 149 -37.29 -19.99 31.51
CA GLN A 149 -38.12 -21.00 30.83
C GLN A 149 -37.33 -21.65 29.69
N LEU A 150 -36.55 -22.69 29.99
CA LEU A 150 -35.61 -23.30 29.04
C LEU A 150 -36.30 -23.80 27.76
N THR A 151 -37.45 -24.48 27.87
CA THR A 151 -38.14 -25.05 26.70
C THR A 151 -38.61 -23.96 25.75
N GLU A 152 -39.24 -22.92 26.27
CA GLU A 152 -39.74 -21.77 25.53
C GLU A 152 -38.58 -20.98 24.91
N LYS A 153 -37.51 -20.76 25.68
CA LYS A 153 -36.28 -20.12 25.20
C LYS A 153 -35.70 -20.87 24.00
N LEU A 154 -35.60 -22.21 24.07
CA LEU A 154 -35.12 -23.03 22.95
C LEU A 154 -36.01 -22.90 21.70
N TRP A 155 -37.34 -22.79 21.87
CA TRP A 155 -38.25 -22.55 20.74
C TRP A 155 -38.09 -21.15 20.14
N VAL A 156 -37.90 -20.11 20.97
CA VAL A 156 -37.61 -18.75 20.50
C VAL A 156 -36.30 -18.73 19.72
N LEU A 157 -35.22 -19.31 20.27
CA LEU A 157 -33.94 -19.43 19.59
C LEU A 157 -34.06 -20.22 18.28
N LYS A 158 -34.86 -21.27 18.24
CA LYS A 158 -35.13 -22.00 16.98
C LYS A 158 -35.80 -21.12 15.93
N ALA A 159 -36.78 -20.31 16.31
CA ALA A 159 -37.40 -19.37 15.38
C ALA A 159 -36.42 -18.28 14.91
N LEU A 160 -35.63 -17.72 15.83
CA LEU A 160 -34.59 -16.73 15.53
C LEU A 160 -33.51 -17.30 14.60
N GLN A 161 -33.11 -18.56 14.77
CA GLN A 161 -32.15 -19.24 13.90
C GLN A 161 -32.60 -19.29 12.43
N HIS A 162 -33.90 -19.45 12.17
CA HIS A 162 -34.43 -19.38 10.81
C HIS A 162 -34.49 -17.93 10.32
N LEU A 163 -34.92 -17.00 11.17
CA LEU A 163 -35.00 -15.58 10.83
C LEU A 163 -33.63 -14.95 10.53
N SER A 164 -32.57 -15.40 11.21
CA SER A 164 -31.20 -14.89 11.04
C SER A 164 -30.56 -15.28 9.70
N SER A 165 -31.24 -16.06 8.85
CA SER A 165 -30.79 -16.31 7.47
C SER A 165 -30.95 -15.09 6.54
N SER A 166 -31.65 -14.05 6.98
CA SER A 166 -31.88 -12.81 6.22
C SER A 166 -31.13 -11.63 6.84
N GLY A 167 -30.40 -10.88 6.02
CA GLY A 167 -29.66 -9.69 6.47
C GLY A 167 -30.55 -8.59 7.07
N GLU A 168 -31.77 -8.41 6.57
CA GLU A 168 -32.68 -7.40 7.13
C GLU A 168 -33.19 -7.82 8.51
N ASN A 169 -33.50 -9.11 8.69
CA ASN A 169 -33.83 -9.64 10.02
C ASN A 169 -32.63 -9.54 10.98
N CYS A 170 -31.41 -9.83 10.53
CA CYS A 170 -30.20 -9.67 11.35
C CYS A 170 -30.02 -8.21 11.80
N ARG A 171 -30.22 -7.23 10.91
CA ARG A 171 -30.19 -5.81 11.25
C ARG A 171 -31.24 -5.44 12.31
N LEU A 172 -32.44 -5.99 12.20
CA LEU A 172 -33.51 -5.81 13.20
C LEU A 172 -33.17 -6.48 14.54
N MET A 173 -32.56 -7.66 14.51
CA MET A 173 -32.04 -8.32 15.72
C MET A 173 -30.95 -7.47 16.40
N MET A 174 -30.05 -6.88 15.62
CA MET A 174 -29.01 -5.99 16.14
C MET A 174 -29.59 -4.77 16.86
N LYS A 175 -30.65 -4.14 16.35
CA LYS A 175 -31.36 -3.06 17.07
C LYS A 175 -31.85 -3.48 18.45
N ALA A 176 -32.28 -4.74 18.61
CA ALA A 176 -32.73 -5.30 19.88
C ALA A 176 -31.60 -5.80 20.79
N GLN A 177 -30.34 -5.50 20.48
CA GLN A 177 -29.15 -5.95 21.20
C GLN A 177 -29.05 -7.49 21.24
N ALA A 178 -29.35 -8.15 20.11
CA ALA A 178 -29.35 -9.61 20.06
C ALA A 178 -28.00 -10.23 20.39
N ALA A 179 -26.89 -9.66 19.92
CA ALA A 179 -25.57 -10.27 20.07
C ALA A 179 -25.17 -10.39 21.56
N SER A 180 -25.29 -9.30 22.32
CA SER A 180 -24.99 -9.31 23.77
C SER A 180 -25.91 -10.25 24.55
N ARG A 181 -27.22 -10.21 24.28
CA ARG A 181 -28.21 -11.10 24.94
C ARG A 181 -27.92 -12.57 24.69
N LEU A 182 -27.68 -12.95 23.43
CA LEU A 182 -27.38 -14.33 23.05
C LEU A 182 -26.06 -14.81 23.65
N CYS A 183 -25.06 -13.93 23.70
CA CYS A 183 -23.76 -14.20 24.30
C CYS A 183 -23.88 -14.54 25.79
N LEU A 184 -24.66 -13.76 26.55
CA LEU A 184 -24.88 -14.02 27.98
C LEU A 184 -25.66 -15.32 28.22
N TYR A 185 -26.47 -15.76 27.26
CA TYR A 185 -27.16 -17.05 27.34
C TYR A 185 -26.27 -18.25 27.00
N LEU A 186 -25.06 -18.06 26.45
CA LEU A 186 -24.18 -19.19 26.16
C LEU A 186 -23.87 -20.00 27.44
N ASN A 187 -23.67 -19.33 28.57
CA ASN A 187 -23.35 -19.98 29.84
C ASN A 187 -24.56 -20.51 30.64
N ALA A 188 -25.79 -20.40 30.13
CA ALA A 188 -26.95 -20.80 30.93
C ALA A 188 -27.14 -22.33 30.93
N ASP A 189 -27.60 -22.86 32.07
CA ASP A 189 -27.76 -24.29 32.28
C ASP A 189 -28.70 -24.95 31.25
N ASP A 190 -28.13 -25.78 30.38
CA ASP A 190 -28.87 -26.64 29.44
C ASP A 190 -28.14 -27.98 29.25
N PRO A 191 -28.57 -29.07 29.93
CA PRO A 191 -27.99 -30.40 29.78
C PRO A 191 -28.05 -30.96 28.34
N SER A 192 -28.91 -30.40 27.47
CA SER A 192 -29.03 -30.83 26.08
C SER A 192 -28.00 -30.19 25.14
N GLY A 193 -27.35 -29.10 25.56
CA GLY A 193 -26.41 -28.32 24.75
C GLY A 193 -27.05 -27.55 23.58
N GLN A 194 -28.38 -27.61 23.40
CA GLN A 194 -29.06 -26.94 22.29
C GLN A 194 -29.02 -25.43 22.41
N LEU A 195 -29.02 -24.91 23.63
CA LEU A 195 -28.96 -23.49 23.90
C LEU A 195 -27.68 -22.88 23.32
N VAL A 196 -26.53 -23.42 23.71
CA VAL A 196 -25.21 -23.01 23.21
C VAL A 196 -25.16 -23.10 21.69
N PHE A 197 -25.53 -24.25 21.13
CA PHE A 197 -25.46 -24.47 19.69
C PHE A 197 -26.31 -23.47 18.89
N ARG A 198 -27.56 -23.24 19.30
CA ARG A 198 -28.46 -22.30 18.61
C ARG A 198 -27.98 -20.86 18.75
N SER A 199 -27.57 -20.46 19.95
CA SER A 199 -27.06 -19.11 20.22
C SER A 199 -25.80 -18.81 19.39
N SER A 200 -24.82 -19.73 19.38
CA SER A 200 -23.61 -19.60 18.57
C SER A 200 -23.92 -19.53 17.08
N HIS A 201 -24.86 -20.34 16.57
CA HIS A 201 -25.27 -20.29 15.17
C HIS A 201 -25.98 -18.97 14.81
N ILE A 202 -26.79 -18.39 15.70
CA ILE A 202 -27.39 -17.08 15.46
C ILE A 202 -26.30 -16.00 15.47
N LEU A 203 -25.38 -16.02 16.44
CA LEU A 203 -24.24 -15.10 16.49
C LEU A 203 -23.39 -15.15 15.21
N TRP A 204 -23.13 -16.35 14.70
CA TRP A 204 -22.45 -16.54 13.41
C TRP A 204 -23.20 -15.87 12.26
N ASN A 205 -24.51 -16.11 12.15
CA ASN A 205 -25.33 -15.45 11.11
C ASN A 205 -25.37 -13.93 11.24
N LEU A 206 -25.31 -13.38 12.47
CA LEU A 206 -25.20 -11.94 12.68
C LEU A 206 -23.85 -11.42 12.18
N LEU A 207 -22.76 -12.15 12.39
CA LEU A 207 -21.43 -11.79 11.86
C LEU A 207 -21.34 -11.84 10.33
N GLU A 208 -22.05 -12.78 9.70
CA GLU A 208 -22.08 -12.90 8.23
C GLU A 208 -23.02 -11.88 7.56
N ASN A 209 -24.18 -11.63 8.16
CA ASN A 209 -25.27 -10.88 7.50
C ASN A 209 -25.51 -9.47 8.06
N ALA A 210 -24.87 -9.08 9.17
CA ALA A 210 -24.95 -7.73 9.75
C ALA A 210 -23.59 -7.01 9.71
N SER A 211 -23.56 -5.78 10.23
CA SER A 211 -22.31 -5.04 10.39
C SER A 211 -21.41 -5.70 11.45
N LYS A 212 -20.24 -6.20 11.03
CA LYS A 212 -19.25 -6.80 11.94
C LYS A 212 -18.87 -5.86 13.08
N GLU A 213 -18.68 -4.58 12.78
CA GLU A 213 -18.35 -3.55 13.78
C GLU A 213 -19.45 -3.42 14.84
N GLU A 214 -20.72 -3.42 14.43
CA GLU A 214 -21.85 -3.34 15.36
C GLU A 214 -21.96 -4.59 16.24
N VAL A 215 -21.72 -5.79 15.68
CA VAL A 215 -21.71 -7.04 16.44
C VAL A 215 -20.58 -7.04 17.47
N VAL A 216 -19.36 -6.66 17.07
CA VAL A 216 -18.21 -6.54 17.98
C VAL A 216 -18.53 -5.55 19.11
N ASN A 217 -19.10 -4.38 18.79
CA ASN A 217 -19.46 -3.38 19.78
C ASN A 217 -20.46 -3.90 20.83
N GLN A 218 -21.47 -4.69 20.42
CA GLN A 218 -22.41 -5.30 21.36
C GLN A 218 -21.76 -6.37 22.24
N LEU A 219 -20.78 -7.10 21.71
CA LEU A 219 -20.06 -8.16 22.42
C LEU A 219 -18.88 -7.64 23.26
N SER A 220 -18.55 -6.34 23.21
CA SER A 220 -17.36 -5.74 23.83
C SER A 220 -17.43 -5.61 25.36
N SER A 221 -18.53 -5.99 26.00
CA SER A 221 -18.65 -5.95 27.47
C SER A 221 -17.85 -7.07 28.15
N LEU A 222 -17.35 -6.81 29.36
CA LEU A 222 -16.58 -7.78 30.14
C LEU A 222 -17.39 -9.07 30.39
N GLU A 223 -18.69 -8.93 30.64
CA GLU A 223 -19.61 -10.04 30.89
C GLU A 223 -19.77 -10.92 29.64
N CYS A 224 -19.87 -10.33 28.45
CA CYS A 224 -19.95 -11.09 27.21
C CYS A 224 -18.65 -11.84 26.92
N VAL A 225 -17.49 -11.19 27.05
CA VAL A 225 -16.20 -11.83 26.83
C VAL A 225 -15.96 -12.96 27.84
N HIS A 226 -16.33 -12.75 29.12
CA HIS A 226 -16.27 -13.80 30.12
C HIS A 226 -17.22 -14.96 29.78
N ALA A 227 -18.44 -14.69 29.32
CA ALA A 227 -19.36 -15.73 28.90
C ALA A 227 -18.83 -16.58 27.74
N LEU A 228 -18.25 -15.93 26.73
CA LEU A 228 -17.59 -16.62 25.61
C LEU A 228 -16.43 -17.50 26.07
N LYS A 229 -15.59 -16.98 26.99
CA LYS A 229 -14.46 -17.72 27.53
C LYS A 229 -14.90 -19.00 28.24
N GLU A 230 -15.90 -18.95 29.11
CA GLU A 230 -16.31 -20.14 29.87
C GLU A 230 -16.93 -21.21 28.96
N VAL A 231 -17.82 -20.84 28.03
CA VAL A 231 -18.33 -21.81 27.04
C VAL A 231 -17.21 -22.36 26.16
N PHE A 232 -16.23 -21.54 25.79
CA PHE A 232 -15.06 -22.03 25.07
C PHE A 232 -14.30 -23.07 25.91
N VAL A 233 -14.10 -22.84 27.21
CA VAL A 233 -13.46 -23.80 28.13
C VAL A 233 -14.26 -25.11 28.23
N ASP A 234 -15.59 -25.04 28.31
CA ASP A 234 -16.43 -26.24 28.33
C ASP A 234 -16.33 -27.01 27.01
N ALA A 235 -16.32 -26.31 25.88
CA ALA A 235 -16.15 -26.91 24.56
C ALA A 235 -14.77 -27.54 24.35
N LEU A 236 -13.71 -27.06 25.02
CA LEU A 236 -12.37 -27.68 24.98
C LEU A 236 -12.35 -29.11 25.52
N HIS A 237 -13.22 -29.42 26.49
CA HIS A 237 -13.30 -30.73 27.14
C HIS A 237 -14.34 -31.65 26.48
N GLY A 238 -15.02 -31.18 25.42
CA GLY A 238 -15.93 -31.98 24.61
C GLY A 238 -15.19 -33.05 23.81
N PHE A 239 -15.87 -34.17 23.55
CA PHE A 239 -15.30 -35.30 22.79
C PHE A 239 -16.03 -35.55 21.47
N ARG A 240 -17.15 -34.88 21.22
CA ARG A 240 -17.92 -35.05 19.99
C ARG A 240 -17.40 -34.10 18.92
N HIS A 241 -17.54 -34.52 17.66
CA HIS A 241 -17.23 -33.67 16.52
C HIS A 241 -17.95 -32.31 16.57
N CYS A 242 -19.23 -32.29 16.99
CA CYS A 242 -19.98 -31.04 17.15
C CYS A 242 -19.40 -30.09 18.21
N ASP A 243 -18.76 -30.64 19.24
CA ASP A 243 -18.14 -29.87 20.31
C ASP A 243 -16.82 -29.24 19.80
N HIS A 244 -16.04 -29.99 19.03
CA HIS A 244 -14.82 -29.47 18.37
C HIS A 244 -15.14 -28.37 17.34
N GLN A 245 -16.22 -28.52 16.59
CA GLN A 245 -16.67 -27.49 15.64
C GLN A 245 -17.12 -26.23 16.38
N LEU A 246 -17.95 -26.38 17.42
CA LEU A 246 -18.39 -25.26 18.26
C LEU A 246 -17.20 -24.51 18.90
N ARG A 247 -16.21 -25.24 19.41
CA ARG A 247 -14.95 -24.66 19.93
C ARG A 247 -14.29 -23.76 18.90
N ASN A 248 -14.16 -24.24 17.66
CA ASN A 248 -13.51 -23.50 16.58
C ASN A 248 -14.34 -22.28 16.16
N ASP A 249 -15.67 -22.40 16.07
CA ASP A 249 -16.58 -21.29 15.77
C ASP A 249 -16.47 -20.18 16.83
N LEU A 250 -16.43 -20.56 18.12
CA LEU A 250 -16.24 -19.62 19.23
C LEU A 250 -14.87 -18.93 19.17
N LEU A 251 -13.82 -19.64 18.74
CA LEU A 251 -12.49 -19.07 18.58
C LEU A 251 -12.42 -18.08 17.40
N VAL A 252 -13.17 -18.32 16.32
CA VAL A 252 -13.33 -17.33 15.25
C VAL A 252 -14.01 -16.06 15.78
N ILE A 253 -15.09 -16.20 16.54
CA ILE A 253 -15.76 -15.07 17.20
C ILE A 253 -14.76 -14.32 18.09
N ALA A 254 -14.02 -15.03 18.94
CA ALA A 254 -13.01 -14.42 19.81
C ALA A 254 -11.91 -13.69 19.02
N THR A 255 -11.50 -14.21 17.86
CA THR A 255 -10.51 -13.57 16.99
C THR A 255 -11.03 -12.24 16.44
N LEU A 256 -12.29 -12.21 15.97
CA LEU A 256 -12.93 -10.99 15.49
C LEU A 256 -13.09 -9.94 16.59
N LEU A 257 -13.39 -10.37 17.82
CA LEU A 257 -13.45 -9.46 18.96
C LEU A 257 -12.07 -8.88 19.30
N ALA A 258 -11.02 -9.70 19.25
CA ALA A 258 -9.66 -9.28 19.54
C ALA A 258 -9.10 -8.24 18.54
N GLU A 259 -9.68 -8.12 17.34
CA GLU A 259 -9.30 -7.06 16.39
C GLU A 259 -9.60 -5.65 16.91
N ASN A 260 -10.56 -5.51 17.83
CA ASN A 260 -10.88 -4.25 18.48
C ASN A 260 -10.16 -4.16 19.85
N PRO A 261 -9.17 -3.24 20.02
CA PRO A 261 -8.40 -3.13 21.26
C PRO A 261 -9.22 -2.63 22.46
N ALA A 262 -10.47 -2.18 22.26
CA ALA A 262 -11.37 -1.80 23.35
C ALA A 262 -12.03 -3.01 24.03
N VAL A 263 -11.95 -4.21 23.43
CA VAL A 263 -12.54 -5.42 24.00
C VAL A 263 -11.66 -5.94 25.16
N PRO A 264 -12.21 -6.24 26.34
CA PRO A 264 -11.48 -6.63 27.55
C PRO A 264 -10.99 -8.09 27.52
N MET A 265 -10.17 -8.45 26.52
CA MET A 265 -9.61 -9.79 26.34
C MET A 265 -8.61 -10.17 27.45
N ILE A 266 -7.89 -9.20 28.00
CA ILE A 266 -6.89 -9.43 29.06
C ILE A 266 -7.58 -9.52 30.42
N GLU A 267 -8.47 -8.58 30.72
CA GLU A 267 -9.17 -8.46 31.99
C GLU A 267 -10.10 -9.64 32.25
N SER A 268 -10.73 -10.18 31.21
CA SER A 268 -11.51 -11.43 31.28
C SER A 268 -10.64 -12.69 31.52
N GLY A 269 -9.33 -12.58 31.36
CA GLY A 269 -8.39 -13.70 31.38
C GLY A 269 -8.43 -14.57 30.12
N PHE A 270 -9.21 -14.19 29.10
CA PHE A 270 -9.36 -14.98 27.88
C PHE A 270 -8.08 -14.99 27.05
N ALA A 271 -7.41 -13.85 26.90
CA ALA A 271 -6.12 -13.75 26.22
C ALA A 271 -5.07 -14.70 26.84
N LYS A 272 -4.99 -14.75 28.18
CA LYS A 272 -4.08 -15.66 28.89
C LYS A 272 -4.38 -17.13 28.58
N LEU A 273 -5.66 -17.53 28.60
CA LEU A 273 -6.06 -18.89 28.22
C LEU A 273 -5.64 -19.23 26.79
N LEU A 274 -5.90 -18.33 25.84
CA LEU A 274 -5.58 -18.51 24.43
C LEU A 274 -4.07 -18.62 24.17
N ILE A 275 -3.26 -17.81 24.85
CA ILE A 275 -1.79 -17.89 24.78
C ILE A 275 -1.28 -19.25 25.27
N VAL A 276 -1.79 -19.73 26.41
CA VAL A 276 -1.42 -21.05 26.95
C VAL A 276 -1.83 -22.17 25.98
N LEU A 277 -3.02 -22.09 25.39
CA LEU A 277 -3.47 -23.05 24.38
C LEU A 277 -2.70 -22.94 23.06
N ALA A 278 -2.12 -21.78 22.74
CA ALA A 278 -1.25 -21.66 21.58
C ALA A 278 0.10 -22.36 21.79
N THR A 279 0.58 -22.53 23.03
CA THR A 279 1.92 -23.04 23.34
C THR A 279 1.97 -24.44 23.97
N PHE A 280 0.84 -24.99 24.43
CA PHE A 280 0.84 -26.19 25.30
C PHE A 280 1.42 -27.48 24.69
N ASN A 281 1.46 -27.62 23.37
CA ASN A 281 2.07 -28.79 22.73
C ASN A 281 3.60 -28.68 22.70
N GLU A 282 4.09 -27.48 22.45
CA GLU A 282 5.49 -27.18 22.22
C GLU A 282 6.22 -26.98 23.55
N VAL A 283 5.54 -26.36 24.51
CA VAL A 283 6.10 -25.98 25.80
C VAL A 283 5.46 -26.82 26.90
N LYS A 284 6.27 -27.65 27.57
CA LYS A 284 5.83 -28.54 28.66
C LYS A 284 5.79 -27.82 30.02
N ILE A 285 5.22 -26.62 30.06
CA ILE A 285 4.98 -25.92 31.33
C ILE A 285 3.65 -26.45 31.90
N PRO A 286 3.65 -27.04 33.11
CA PRO A 286 2.41 -27.45 33.76
C PRO A 286 1.54 -26.21 34.02
N ASN A 287 0.42 -26.09 33.31
CA ASN A 287 -0.53 -25.00 33.50
C ASN A 287 -1.91 -25.57 33.90
N PRO A 288 -2.48 -25.14 35.03
CA PRO A 288 -3.80 -25.59 35.49
C PRO A 288 -4.91 -25.43 34.44
N LEU A 289 -4.81 -24.42 33.56
CA LEU A 289 -5.82 -24.09 32.55
C LEU A 289 -5.94 -25.13 31.43
N VAL A 290 -4.91 -25.94 31.20
CA VAL A 290 -4.89 -26.99 30.15
C VAL A 290 -4.72 -28.39 30.74
N LYS A 291 -4.89 -28.51 32.06
CA LYS A 291 -4.69 -29.78 32.76
C LYS A 291 -5.73 -30.80 32.31
N GLY A 292 -5.26 -31.86 31.65
CA GLY A 292 -6.12 -32.96 31.15
C GLY A 292 -6.55 -32.80 29.69
N LEU A 293 -6.22 -31.68 29.04
CA LEU A 293 -6.42 -31.52 27.60
C LEU A 293 -5.46 -32.43 26.83
N LYS A 294 -5.97 -33.17 25.84
CA LYS A 294 -5.18 -33.98 24.91
C LYS A 294 -5.68 -33.75 23.50
N LEU A 295 -4.77 -33.44 22.58
CA LEU A 295 -5.13 -33.39 21.17
C LEU A 295 -5.32 -34.78 20.60
N THR A 296 -6.35 -34.89 19.77
CA THR A 296 -6.66 -36.10 18.99
C THR A 296 -5.98 -36.08 17.62
N TYR A 297 -5.36 -34.94 17.25
CA TYR A 297 -4.80 -34.68 15.91
C TYR A 297 -5.85 -34.83 14.79
N SER A 298 -7.11 -34.57 15.14
CA SER A 298 -8.22 -34.45 14.19
C SER A 298 -8.04 -33.21 13.30
N TYR A 299 -8.83 -33.14 12.23
CA TYR A 299 -8.85 -31.96 11.37
C TYR A 299 -9.32 -30.72 12.16
N GLU A 300 -10.26 -30.88 13.09
CA GLU A 300 -10.76 -29.79 13.92
C GLU A 300 -9.69 -29.28 14.89
N ASP A 301 -8.83 -30.15 15.43
CA ASP A 301 -7.69 -29.76 16.27
C ASP A 301 -6.61 -29.02 15.46
N PHE A 302 -6.41 -29.42 14.20
CA PHE A 302 -5.54 -28.69 13.27
C PHE A 302 -6.06 -27.27 12.99
N GLU A 303 -7.37 -27.12 12.70
CA GLU A 303 -8.01 -25.81 12.51
C GLU A 303 -7.93 -24.96 13.79
N MET A 304 -8.18 -25.55 14.96
CA MET A 304 -8.01 -24.86 16.24
C MET A 304 -6.61 -24.30 16.40
N LYS A 305 -5.57 -25.08 16.10
CA LYS A 305 -4.17 -24.63 16.23
C LYS A 305 -3.85 -23.47 15.30
N LYS A 306 -4.37 -23.48 14.07
CA LYS A 306 -4.24 -22.33 13.14
C LYS A 306 -4.92 -21.08 13.67
N LEU A 307 -6.16 -21.21 14.15
CA LEU A 307 -6.93 -20.12 14.73
C LEU A 307 -6.25 -19.54 15.97
N LEU A 308 -5.65 -20.39 16.82
CA LEU A 308 -4.85 -19.97 17.97
C LEU A 308 -3.65 -19.11 17.55
N PHE A 309 -2.88 -19.53 16.54
CA PHE A 309 -1.79 -18.68 16.03
C PHE A 309 -2.31 -17.37 15.45
N ASN A 310 -3.40 -17.40 14.69
CA ASN A 310 -4.00 -16.19 14.13
C ASN A 310 -4.40 -15.18 15.21
N ILE A 311 -5.09 -15.61 16.28
CA ILE A 311 -5.48 -14.70 17.37
C ILE A 311 -4.26 -14.15 18.13
N ILE A 312 -3.16 -14.90 18.27
CA ILE A 312 -1.92 -14.34 18.84
C ILE A 312 -1.38 -13.23 17.94
N GLY A 313 -1.37 -13.44 16.62
CA GLY A 313 -0.99 -12.40 15.66
C GLY A 313 -1.85 -11.13 15.80
N VAL A 314 -3.17 -11.29 15.99
CA VAL A 314 -4.11 -10.17 16.21
C VAL A 314 -3.83 -9.44 17.53
N LEU A 315 -3.69 -10.19 18.64
CA LEU A 315 -3.42 -9.63 19.97
C LEU A 315 -2.06 -8.91 20.04
N SER A 316 -1.12 -9.26 19.15
CA SER A 316 0.23 -8.69 19.10
C SER A 316 0.36 -7.47 18.19
N LYS A 317 -0.72 -7.03 17.52
CA LYS A 317 -0.67 -5.81 16.72
C LYS A 317 -0.63 -4.57 17.63
N ASN A 318 0.29 -3.65 17.35
CA ASN A 318 0.41 -2.41 18.10
C ASN A 318 -0.86 -1.55 17.90
N PRO A 319 -1.63 -1.25 18.96
CA PRO A 319 -2.86 -0.49 18.84
C PRO A 319 -2.58 1.02 18.63
N SER A 320 -3.56 1.76 18.12
CA SER A 320 -3.51 3.22 18.00
C SER A 320 -3.12 3.90 19.33
N ALA A 321 -2.35 5.00 19.25
CA ALA A 321 -1.61 5.70 20.32
C ALA A 321 -2.41 6.28 21.51
N THR A 322 -3.40 5.57 22.07
CA THR A 322 -4.02 5.93 23.34
C THR A 322 -3.29 5.26 24.52
N ARG A 323 -3.22 5.94 25.66
CA ARG A 323 -2.49 5.45 26.86
C ARG A 323 -3.03 4.13 27.41
N VAL A 324 -4.34 3.90 27.31
CA VAL A 324 -4.98 2.66 27.78
C VAL A 324 -4.59 1.50 26.88
N SER A 325 -4.64 1.69 25.55
CA SER A 325 -4.24 0.66 24.59
C SER A 325 -2.76 0.28 24.72
N LEU A 326 -1.88 1.23 25.08
CA LEU A 326 -0.47 0.94 25.31
C LEU A 326 -0.24 0.06 26.56
N PHE A 327 -0.97 0.30 27.65
CA PHE A 327 -0.87 -0.53 28.85
C PHE A 327 -1.32 -1.98 28.60
N LEU A 328 -2.43 -2.15 27.88
CA LEU A 328 -2.92 -3.47 27.48
C LEU A 328 -1.92 -4.19 26.56
N PHE A 329 -1.33 -3.47 25.60
CA PHE A 329 -0.29 -4.02 24.73
C PHE A 329 0.91 -4.54 25.53
N VAL A 330 1.45 -3.75 26.47
CA VAL A 330 2.55 -4.19 27.35
C VAL A 330 2.16 -5.42 28.17
N SER A 331 0.93 -5.48 28.66
CA SER A 331 0.42 -6.64 29.41
C SER A 331 0.35 -7.89 28.53
N THR A 332 -0.08 -7.78 27.27
CA THR A 332 -0.04 -8.89 26.31
C THR A 332 1.39 -9.37 26.07
N LEU A 333 2.34 -8.46 25.87
CA LEU A 333 3.76 -8.82 25.66
C LEU A 333 4.33 -9.57 26.88
N GLN A 334 3.99 -9.13 28.09
CA GLN A 334 4.37 -9.83 29.32
C GLN A 334 3.79 -11.25 29.35
N LEU A 335 2.51 -11.42 29.02
CA LEU A 335 1.87 -12.74 28.95
C LEU A 335 2.53 -13.65 27.90
N LEU A 336 2.91 -13.13 26.73
CA LEU A 336 3.60 -13.90 25.69
C LEU A 336 4.99 -14.35 26.18
N SER A 337 5.72 -13.48 26.87
CA SER A 337 7.04 -13.77 27.43
C SER A 337 6.99 -14.79 28.56
N GLU A 338 6.01 -14.69 29.47
CA GLU A 338 5.82 -15.59 30.61
C GLU A 338 5.41 -17.02 30.22
N ASN A 339 4.75 -17.18 29.07
CA ASN A 339 4.25 -18.48 28.59
C ASN A 339 5.12 -19.09 27.48
N ASP A 340 6.39 -18.65 27.36
CA ASP A 340 7.40 -19.14 26.42
C ASP A 340 6.90 -19.20 24.96
N MET A 341 6.20 -18.15 24.52
CA MET A 341 5.72 -18.06 23.14
C MET A 341 6.88 -18.11 22.12
N MET A 342 7.98 -17.41 22.39
CA MET A 342 9.12 -17.37 21.47
C MET A 342 9.70 -18.79 21.20
N PRO A 343 10.06 -19.60 22.22
CA PRO A 343 10.43 -21.00 22.03
C PRO A 343 9.37 -21.84 21.30
N ALA A 344 8.09 -21.64 21.61
CA ALA A 344 7.00 -22.40 21.00
C ALA A 344 6.88 -22.14 19.49
N LEU A 345 7.03 -20.89 19.03
CA LEU A 345 7.05 -20.56 17.61
C LEU A 345 8.31 -21.08 16.92
N LEU A 346 9.48 -20.91 17.55
CA LEU A 346 10.76 -21.33 17.00
C LEU A 346 10.88 -22.86 16.84
N CYS A 347 10.10 -23.63 17.59
CA CYS A 347 9.99 -25.08 17.41
C CYS A 347 9.46 -25.49 16.02
N TYR A 348 8.78 -24.58 15.29
CA TYR A 348 8.37 -24.77 13.91
C TYR A 348 9.39 -24.28 12.87
N VAL A 349 10.44 -23.55 13.27
CA VAL A 349 11.50 -23.05 12.38
C VAL A 349 12.53 -24.15 12.13
N LYS A 350 12.07 -25.25 11.54
CA LYS A 350 12.87 -26.40 11.12
C LYS A 350 12.13 -27.26 10.11
N PRO A 351 12.82 -28.00 9.24
CA PRO A 351 12.17 -28.96 8.34
C PRO A 351 11.39 -30.02 9.12
N ASN A 352 10.29 -30.51 8.56
CA ASN A 352 9.58 -31.62 9.18
C ASN A 352 10.47 -32.89 9.18
N GLN A 353 10.72 -33.43 10.36
CA GLN A 353 11.44 -34.70 10.53
C GLN A 353 10.39 -35.81 10.68
N LYS A 354 10.53 -36.90 9.91
CA LYS A 354 9.61 -38.07 9.81
C LYS A 354 8.49 -38.10 10.86
N PRO A 355 7.20 -37.95 10.46
CA PRO A 355 6.10 -37.87 11.42
C PRO A 355 6.00 -39.16 12.24
N GLY A 356 5.86 -39.04 13.56
CA GLY A 356 5.44 -40.15 14.41
C GLY A 356 3.98 -40.53 14.12
N PHE A 357 3.56 -41.69 14.61
CA PHE A 357 2.17 -42.18 14.45
C PHE A 357 1.10 -41.27 15.10
N TYR A 358 1.50 -40.36 16.00
CA TYR A 358 0.63 -39.44 16.74
C TYR A 358 1.07 -37.97 16.57
N ASP A 359 1.45 -37.59 15.35
CA ASP A 359 1.86 -36.23 14.99
C ASP A 359 1.05 -35.70 13.80
N TRP A 360 1.13 -34.39 13.55
CA TRP A 360 0.59 -33.78 12.35
C TRP A 360 1.15 -34.43 11.08
N SER A 361 0.32 -34.54 10.04
CA SER A 361 0.84 -34.93 8.72
C SER A 361 1.87 -33.90 8.22
N ALA A 362 2.77 -34.29 7.32
CA ALA A 362 3.81 -33.39 6.84
C ALA A 362 3.26 -32.10 6.21
N ALA A 363 2.17 -32.21 5.45
CA ALA A 363 1.50 -31.04 4.87
C ALA A 363 0.87 -30.13 5.94
N GLN A 364 0.25 -30.71 6.99
CA GLN A 364 -0.30 -29.95 8.10
C GLN A 364 0.80 -29.26 8.92
N TYR A 365 1.92 -29.94 9.18
CA TYR A 365 3.06 -29.36 9.88
C TYR A 365 3.62 -28.15 9.13
N GLU A 366 3.83 -28.27 7.82
CA GLU A 366 4.34 -27.17 6.99
C GLU A 366 3.35 -25.99 6.88
N GLU A 367 2.04 -26.24 7.00
CA GLU A 367 1.03 -25.18 7.10
C GLU A 367 1.04 -24.51 8.48
N LEU A 368 1.14 -25.27 9.58
CA LEU A 368 1.29 -24.71 10.93
C LEU A 368 2.60 -23.92 11.06
N GLN A 369 3.66 -24.38 10.42
CA GLN A 369 4.94 -23.69 10.34
C GLN A 369 4.78 -22.28 9.75
N LEU A 370 4.03 -22.13 8.66
CA LEU A 370 3.77 -20.81 8.09
C LEU A 370 3.01 -19.90 9.05
N HIS A 371 2.00 -20.42 9.76
CA HIS A 371 1.27 -19.65 10.78
C HIS A 371 2.20 -19.24 11.93
N ALA A 372 3.05 -20.15 12.41
CA ALA A 372 4.00 -19.87 13.47
C ALA A 372 5.01 -18.79 13.07
N ILE A 373 5.59 -18.86 11.87
CA ILE A 373 6.54 -17.85 11.37
C ILE A 373 5.83 -16.51 11.11
N ALA A 374 4.57 -16.52 10.66
CA ALA A 374 3.78 -15.31 10.50
C ALA A 374 3.54 -14.58 11.84
N VAL A 375 3.23 -15.33 12.90
CA VAL A 375 3.14 -14.78 14.25
C VAL A 375 4.51 -14.30 14.72
N LEU A 376 5.57 -15.08 14.47
CA LEU A 376 6.94 -14.71 14.82
C LEU A 376 7.33 -13.36 14.22
N ALA A 377 6.97 -13.09 12.96
CA ALA A 377 7.24 -11.81 12.31
C ALA A 377 6.52 -10.63 12.99
N SER A 378 5.41 -10.90 13.70
CA SER A 378 4.67 -9.88 14.44
C SER A 378 5.22 -9.67 15.86
N VAL A 379 5.80 -10.70 16.49
CA VAL A 379 6.24 -10.65 17.90
C VAL A 379 7.76 -10.53 18.10
N ALA A 380 8.57 -10.85 17.08
CA ALA A 380 10.03 -10.93 17.25
C ALA A 380 10.66 -9.59 17.65
N HIS A 381 10.30 -8.51 16.95
CA HIS A 381 10.83 -7.17 17.18
C HIS A 381 10.41 -6.54 18.52
N VAL A 382 9.35 -7.05 19.16
CA VAL A 382 8.88 -6.57 20.47
C VAL A 382 9.35 -7.44 21.64
N LEU A 383 9.86 -8.65 21.37
CA LEU A 383 10.37 -9.59 22.37
C LEU A 383 11.86 -9.91 22.13
N ILE A 384 12.67 -8.87 21.88
CA ILE A 384 14.09 -8.99 21.45
C ILE A 384 14.93 -9.81 22.44
N ASP A 385 14.78 -9.57 23.75
CA ASP A 385 15.54 -10.30 24.77
C ASP A 385 15.31 -11.82 24.67
N LYS A 386 14.04 -12.21 24.53
CA LYS A 386 13.67 -13.62 24.36
C LYS A 386 14.13 -14.15 23.01
N TYR A 387 13.97 -13.38 21.94
CA TYR A 387 14.44 -13.72 20.60
C TYR A 387 15.93 -14.07 20.56
N LEU A 388 16.78 -13.22 21.14
CA LEU A 388 18.23 -13.45 21.22
C LEU A 388 18.56 -14.62 22.14
N SER A 389 17.91 -14.73 23.30
CA SER A 389 18.13 -15.86 24.23
C SER A 389 17.84 -17.23 23.61
N CYS A 390 16.93 -17.29 22.64
CA CYS A 390 16.56 -18.50 21.91
C CYS A 390 17.41 -18.75 20.66
N GLN A 391 18.46 -17.96 20.40
CA GLN A 391 19.29 -18.07 19.18
C GLN A 391 18.46 -18.04 17.89
N ALA A 392 17.42 -17.20 17.86
CA ALA A 392 16.44 -17.19 16.78
C ALA A 392 17.07 -16.87 15.41
N ASN A 393 18.07 -15.98 15.36
CA ASN A 393 18.85 -15.70 14.15
C ASN A 393 19.45 -16.98 13.55
N THR A 394 20.07 -17.82 14.37
CA THR A 394 20.68 -19.09 13.93
C THR A 394 19.65 -20.02 13.35
N LEU A 395 18.51 -20.17 14.03
CA LEU A 395 17.43 -21.04 13.57
C LEU A 395 16.85 -20.56 12.22
N LEU A 396 16.64 -19.26 12.06
CA LEU A 396 16.11 -18.68 10.82
C LEU A 396 17.10 -18.79 9.66
N LEU A 397 18.39 -18.55 9.88
CA LEU A 397 19.42 -18.70 8.85
C LEU A 397 19.54 -20.16 8.39
N VAL A 398 19.60 -21.13 9.32
CA VAL A 398 19.60 -22.56 8.97
C VAL A 398 18.31 -22.95 8.22
N PHE A 399 17.17 -22.40 8.63
CA PHE A 399 15.90 -22.68 7.97
C PHE A 399 15.81 -22.08 6.56
N LEU A 400 16.41 -20.90 6.33
CA LEU A 400 16.52 -20.29 5.01
C LEU A 400 17.41 -21.12 4.07
N GLU A 401 18.47 -21.76 4.58
CA GLU A 401 19.28 -22.71 3.81
C GLU A 401 18.43 -23.87 3.27
N TRP A 402 17.59 -24.45 4.13
CA TRP A 402 16.62 -25.47 3.71
C TRP A 402 15.61 -24.96 2.67
N CYS A 403 15.20 -23.69 2.75
CA CYS A 403 14.28 -23.09 1.78
C CYS A 403 14.87 -23.01 0.36
N ILE A 404 16.19 -22.82 0.24
CA ILE A 404 16.90 -22.82 -1.05
C ILE A 404 17.19 -24.26 -1.52
N GLY A 405 17.43 -25.18 -0.58
CA GLY A 405 17.80 -26.57 -0.83
C GLY A 405 16.72 -27.42 -1.52
N GLN A 406 17.15 -28.56 -2.08
CA GLN A 406 16.29 -29.51 -2.81
C GLN A 406 15.53 -30.49 -1.91
N ASP A 407 15.60 -30.34 -0.58
CA ASP A 407 14.92 -31.26 0.35
C ASP A 407 13.41 -31.33 0.11
N LEU A 408 12.82 -32.45 0.54
CA LEU A 408 11.40 -32.73 0.41
C LEU A 408 10.54 -31.60 1.01
N PHE A 409 9.45 -31.31 0.30
CA PHE A 409 8.42 -30.34 0.69
C PHE A 409 7.06 -30.97 0.35
N PHE A 410 6.13 -30.96 1.31
CA PHE A 410 4.86 -31.67 1.22
C PHE A 410 3.65 -30.74 1.09
N GLY A 411 3.85 -29.45 1.30
CA GLY A 411 2.85 -28.40 1.27
C GLY A 411 2.25 -28.21 -0.12
N GLN A 412 0.94 -27.97 -0.14
CA GLN A 412 0.19 -27.80 -1.38
C GLN A 412 0.07 -26.33 -1.83
N GLY A 413 0.49 -25.37 -0.99
CA GLY A 413 0.43 -23.93 -1.28
C GLY A 413 -0.99 -23.34 -1.32
N ASN A 414 -2.00 -24.08 -0.86
CA ASN A 414 -3.41 -23.65 -0.85
C ASN A 414 -3.84 -22.95 0.44
N SER A 415 -2.96 -22.92 1.45
CA SER A 415 -3.26 -22.26 2.73
C SER A 415 -3.13 -20.75 2.60
N PHE A 416 -3.78 -20.01 3.51
CA PHE A 416 -3.77 -18.54 3.52
C PHE A 416 -2.35 -17.97 3.46
N HIS A 417 -1.46 -18.45 4.33
CA HIS A 417 -0.04 -18.06 4.33
C HIS A 417 0.81 -18.81 3.27
N GLY A 418 0.27 -19.82 2.59
CA GLY A 418 0.97 -20.66 1.61
C GLY A 418 0.92 -20.16 0.16
N THR A 419 0.32 -19.00 -0.08
CA THR A 419 0.19 -18.42 -1.44
C THR A 419 1.56 -18.32 -2.12
N GLY A 420 1.66 -18.77 -3.37
CA GLY A 420 2.92 -18.87 -4.14
C GLY A 420 3.80 -20.09 -3.83
N GLY A 421 3.49 -20.83 -2.76
CA GLY A 421 4.25 -21.99 -2.28
C GLY A 421 3.86 -23.35 -2.90
N ARG A 422 3.13 -23.39 -4.02
CA ARG A 422 2.72 -24.68 -4.59
C ARG A 422 3.94 -25.43 -5.13
N GLY A 423 4.31 -26.53 -4.47
CA GLY A 423 5.46 -27.36 -4.83
C GLY A 423 6.83 -26.70 -4.61
N ASN A 424 6.90 -25.65 -3.80
CA ASN A 424 8.14 -24.93 -3.51
C ASN A 424 8.10 -24.30 -2.11
N LYS A 425 9.25 -23.87 -1.60
CA LYS A 425 9.42 -23.32 -0.24
C LYS A 425 9.41 -21.78 -0.20
N LEU A 426 8.91 -21.11 -1.24
CA LEU A 426 8.95 -19.64 -1.34
C LEU A 426 8.12 -18.97 -0.24
N ALA A 427 6.99 -19.59 0.16
CA ALA A 427 6.20 -19.06 1.27
C ALA A 427 7.00 -19.06 2.58
N GLN A 428 7.68 -20.16 2.91
CA GLN A 428 8.51 -20.30 4.10
C GLN A 428 9.68 -19.31 4.07
N MET A 429 10.34 -19.16 2.92
CA MET A 429 11.39 -18.17 2.70
C MET A 429 10.89 -16.75 2.96
N ARG A 430 9.76 -16.38 2.33
CA ARG A 430 9.13 -15.06 2.48
C ARG A 430 8.84 -14.74 3.94
N TYR A 431 8.16 -15.63 4.66
CA TYR A 431 7.83 -15.37 6.06
C TYR A 431 9.07 -15.34 6.96
N SER A 432 10.09 -16.15 6.69
CA SER A 432 11.35 -16.12 7.45
C SER A 432 12.11 -14.80 7.24
N LEU A 433 12.16 -14.31 6.00
CA LEU A 433 12.73 -12.99 5.69
C LEU A 433 11.92 -11.86 6.34
N ARG A 434 10.59 -11.96 6.42
CA ARG A 434 9.77 -10.99 7.15
C ARG A 434 10.12 -10.93 8.64
N VAL A 435 10.43 -12.08 9.27
CA VAL A 435 10.92 -12.09 10.65
C VAL A 435 12.24 -11.33 10.75
N LEU A 436 13.23 -11.70 9.92
CA LEU A 436 14.54 -11.03 9.90
C LEU A 436 14.43 -9.53 9.62
N ARG A 437 13.58 -9.13 8.67
CA ARG A 437 13.27 -7.74 8.37
C ARG A 437 12.69 -7.02 9.58
N SER A 438 11.74 -7.62 10.29
CA SER A 438 11.12 -7.00 11.47
C SER A 438 12.15 -6.70 12.56
N VAL A 439 13.08 -7.63 12.83
CA VAL A 439 14.13 -7.45 13.84
C VAL A 439 15.33 -6.65 13.35
N ALA A 440 15.56 -6.53 12.04
CA ALA A 440 16.55 -5.60 11.51
C ALA A 440 16.04 -4.14 11.59
N SER A 441 14.74 -3.93 11.34
CA SER A 441 14.14 -2.59 11.26
C SER A 441 14.13 -1.79 12.57
N ILE A 442 14.44 -2.43 13.70
CA ILE A 442 14.59 -1.78 15.00
C ILE A 442 15.99 -1.16 15.20
N TYR A 443 16.95 -1.45 14.32
CA TYR A 443 18.34 -0.97 14.40
C TYR A 443 19.04 -1.31 15.72
N ASP A 444 18.73 -2.49 16.30
CA ASP A 444 19.39 -2.96 17.51
C ASP A 444 20.77 -3.58 17.18
N ASP A 445 21.82 -3.03 17.80
CA ASP A 445 23.21 -3.43 17.54
C ASP A 445 23.47 -4.90 17.89
N ALA A 446 22.87 -5.43 18.96
CA ALA A 446 23.10 -6.80 19.40
C ALA A 446 22.48 -7.82 18.43
N VAL A 447 21.27 -7.53 17.94
CA VAL A 447 20.61 -8.35 16.91
C VAL A 447 21.40 -8.34 15.60
N ASN A 448 21.76 -7.15 15.12
CA ASN A 448 22.42 -6.99 13.82
C ASN A 448 23.85 -7.55 13.83
N LEU A 449 24.62 -7.32 14.90
CA LEU A 449 25.94 -7.92 15.07
C LEU A 449 25.86 -9.45 15.09
N ASN A 450 24.90 -10.01 15.85
CA ASN A 450 24.70 -11.45 15.92
C ASN A 450 24.29 -12.08 14.58
N LEU A 451 23.53 -11.39 13.73
CA LEU A 451 23.24 -11.83 12.36
C LEU A 451 24.49 -11.84 11.49
N CYS A 452 25.27 -10.75 11.54
CA CYS A 452 26.51 -10.63 10.76
C CYS A 452 27.54 -11.70 11.13
N ASP A 453 27.77 -11.94 12.42
CA ASP A 453 28.71 -12.95 12.92
C ASP A 453 28.37 -14.37 12.46
N GLN A 454 27.11 -14.61 12.12
CA GLN A 454 26.61 -15.89 11.61
C GLN A 454 26.66 -16.01 10.08
N GLY A 455 27.25 -15.04 9.39
CA GLY A 455 27.39 -15.07 7.93
C GLY A 455 26.12 -14.71 7.17
N ALA A 456 25.18 -13.98 7.79
CA ALA A 456 23.91 -13.61 7.17
C ALA A 456 24.09 -12.86 5.83
N ILE A 457 25.09 -12.00 5.70
CA ILE A 457 25.33 -11.21 4.46
C ILE A 457 25.53 -12.14 3.26
N SER A 458 26.44 -13.11 3.35
CA SER A 458 26.70 -14.06 2.27
C SER A 458 25.46 -14.87 1.91
N GLN A 459 24.75 -15.37 2.93
CA GLN A 459 23.56 -16.18 2.72
C GLN A 459 22.40 -15.38 2.09
N LEU A 460 22.21 -14.12 2.51
CA LEU A 460 21.21 -13.23 1.95
C LEU A 460 21.52 -12.88 0.49
N LEU A 461 22.80 -12.73 0.12
CA LEU A 461 23.20 -12.55 -1.29
C LEU A 461 22.86 -13.77 -2.14
N ASP A 462 23.06 -14.98 -1.62
CA ASP A 462 22.65 -16.21 -2.30
C ASP A 462 21.12 -16.30 -2.50
N ILE A 463 20.34 -15.92 -1.48
CA ILE A 463 18.87 -15.83 -1.56
C ILE A 463 18.45 -14.80 -2.60
N LEU A 464 19.06 -13.62 -2.59
CA LEU A 464 18.77 -12.54 -3.51
C LEU A 464 19.06 -12.97 -4.96
N ARG A 465 20.21 -13.62 -5.19
CA ARG A 465 20.57 -14.19 -6.49
C ARG A 465 19.57 -15.25 -6.93
N TYR A 466 19.18 -16.15 -6.04
CA TYR A 466 18.19 -17.19 -6.32
C TYR A 466 16.85 -16.58 -6.74
N ALA A 467 16.33 -15.62 -5.98
CA ALA A 467 15.05 -14.97 -6.26
C ALA A 467 15.07 -14.13 -7.54
N ALA A 468 16.18 -13.42 -7.79
CA ALA A 468 16.39 -12.65 -9.02
C ALA A 468 16.44 -13.56 -10.26
N ASN A 469 17.11 -14.72 -10.17
CA ASN A 469 17.17 -15.68 -11.27
C ASN A 469 15.80 -16.32 -11.56
N LYS A 470 15.05 -16.70 -10.52
CA LYS A 470 13.69 -17.23 -10.70
C LYS A 470 12.72 -16.21 -11.28
N SER A 471 12.85 -14.93 -10.92
CA SER A 471 11.99 -13.87 -11.46
C SER A 471 12.16 -13.70 -12.98
N LYS A 472 13.35 -14.02 -13.53
CA LYS A 472 13.58 -14.00 -14.99
C LYS A 472 12.84 -15.11 -15.73
N GLU A 473 12.58 -16.24 -15.07
CA GLU A 473 11.81 -17.35 -15.64
C GLU A 473 10.31 -17.05 -15.61
N LYS A 474 9.84 -16.55 -14.47
CA LYS A 474 8.45 -16.17 -14.25
C LYS A 474 8.39 -15.05 -13.22
N GLU A 475 7.91 -13.89 -13.66
CA GLU A 475 7.64 -12.78 -12.75
C GLU A 475 6.51 -13.13 -11.78
N ASP A 476 6.78 -12.91 -10.50
CA ASP A 476 5.86 -13.16 -9.39
C ASP A 476 6.08 -12.08 -8.33
N ALA A 477 4.99 -11.47 -7.86
CA ALA A 477 5.01 -10.46 -6.80
C ALA A 477 5.68 -10.99 -5.51
N ILE A 478 5.58 -12.30 -5.25
CA ILE A 478 6.22 -12.92 -4.08
C ILE A 478 7.74 -12.93 -4.21
N LEU A 479 8.27 -13.20 -5.40
CA LEU A 479 9.72 -13.18 -5.63
C LEU A 479 10.27 -11.76 -5.56
N LEU A 480 9.51 -10.76 -6.03
CA LEU A 480 9.86 -9.34 -5.87
C LEU A 480 9.86 -8.93 -4.40
N GLU A 481 8.88 -9.36 -3.61
CA GLU A 481 8.84 -9.10 -2.17
C GLU A 481 10.04 -9.73 -1.44
N ILE A 482 10.40 -10.98 -1.76
CA ILE A 482 11.59 -11.64 -1.23
C ILE A 482 12.85 -10.82 -1.52
N GLN A 483 13.01 -10.31 -2.74
CA GLN A 483 14.14 -9.46 -3.11
C GLN A 483 14.15 -8.14 -2.33
N VAL A 484 13.00 -7.47 -2.21
CA VAL A 484 12.83 -6.22 -1.45
C VAL A 484 13.21 -6.40 0.02
N ASP A 485 12.69 -7.43 0.67
CA ASP A 485 12.98 -7.70 2.08
C ASP A 485 14.45 -8.07 2.30
N THR A 486 15.04 -8.82 1.36
CA THR A 486 16.46 -9.19 1.43
C THR A 486 17.37 -7.96 1.27
N LEU A 487 17.08 -7.09 0.31
CA LEU A 487 17.80 -5.82 0.11
C LEU A 487 17.69 -4.89 1.33
N PHE A 488 16.51 -4.81 1.94
CA PHE A 488 16.32 -4.03 3.16
C PHE A 488 17.19 -4.55 4.31
N ILE A 489 17.18 -5.87 4.56
CA ILE A 489 18.01 -6.47 5.61
C ILE A 489 19.49 -6.19 5.33
N LEU A 490 19.95 -6.39 4.09
CA LEU A 490 21.34 -6.12 3.70
C LEU A 490 21.72 -4.64 3.91
N SER A 491 20.82 -3.72 3.61
CA SER A 491 21.02 -2.27 3.79
C SER A 491 21.25 -1.95 5.25
N VAL A 492 20.38 -2.43 6.14
CA VAL A 492 20.53 -2.24 7.60
C VAL A 492 21.81 -2.88 8.12
N LEU A 493 22.13 -4.12 7.71
CA LEU A 493 23.30 -4.83 8.23
C LEU A 493 24.61 -4.15 7.84
N CYS A 494 24.69 -3.56 6.64
CA CYS A 494 25.91 -2.92 6.12
C CYS A 494 26.04 -1.44 6.48
N GLU A 495 24.98 -0.82 7.02
CA GLU A 495 24.99 0.60 7.32
C GLU A 495 26.10 0.94 8.31
N ASN A 496 26.88 1.98 8.00
CA ASN A 496 27.98 2.49 8.84
C ASN A 496 29.12 1.50 9.22
N ASP A 497 29.22 0.32 8.61
CA ASP A 497 30.28 -0.67 8.89
C ASP A 497 31.08 -1.02 7.63
N LEU A 498 32.37 -0.68 7.61
CA LEU A 498 33.24 -0.88 6.44
C LEU A 498 33.44 -2.37 6.09
N HIS A 499 33.61 -3.24 7.09
CA HIS A 499 33.90 -4.65 6.84
C HIS A 499 32.68 -5.36 6.23
N ARG A 500 31.48 -5.02 6.70
CA ARG A 500 30.23 -5.57 6.17
C ARG A 500 29.97 -5.10 4.73
N LYS A 501 30.30 -3.85 4.41
CA LYS A 501 30.28 -3.33 3.02
C LYS A 501 31.27 -4.07 2.11
N GLU A 502 32.46 -4.40 2.61
CA GLU A 502 33.43 -5.22 1.86
C GLU A 502 32.89 -6.63 1.57
N LEU A 503 32.23 -7.28 2.54
CA LEU A 503 31.56 -8.57 2.32
C LEU A 503 30.44 -8.49 1.28
N PHE A 504 29.71 -7.37 1.23
CA PHE A 504 28.67 -7.13 0.24
C PHE A 504 29.23 -6.88 -1.18
N SER A 505 30.34 -6.14 -1.28
CA SER A 505 30.87 -5.49 -2.49
C SER A 505 30.66 -6.22 -3.84
N TYR A 506 31.56 -7.10 -4.27
CA TYR A 506 31.58 -7.66 -5.63
C TYR A 506 30.31 -8.40 -6.01
N GLU A 507 29.80 -9.23 -5.10
CA GLU A 507 28.63 -10.07 -5.33
C GLU A 507 27.33 -9.27 -5.29
N GLY A 508 27.16 -8.42 -4.28
CA GLY A 508 26.00 -7.54 -4.11
C GLY A 508 25.86 -6.55 -5.24
N ILE A 509 26.95 -5.88 -5.65
CA ILE A 509 26.95 -4.96 -6.79
C ILE A 509 26.58 -5.71 -8.08
N GLY A 510 27.12 -6.92 -8.28
CA GLY A 510 26.77 -7.77 -9.42
C GLY A 510 25.27 -8.03 -9.55
N ILE A 511 24.56 -8.15 -8.43
CA ILE A 511 23.10 -8.37 -8.35
C ILE A 511 22.32 -7.05 -8.47
N LEU A 512 22.82 -5.95 -7.91
CA LEU A 512 22.17 -4.62 -7.95
C LEU A 512 22.13 -4.03 -9.37
N ILE A 513 23.19 -4.21 -10.17
CA ILE A 513 23.30 -3.60 -11.50
C ILE A 513 22.12 -3.97 -12.42
N PRO A 514 21.67 -5.24 -12.52
CA PRO A 514 20.43 -5.60 -13.21
C PRO A 514 19.19 -4.85 -12.73
N PHE A 515 19.02 -4.62 -11.42
CA PHE A 515 17.85 -3.89 -10.88
C PHE A 515 17.86 -2.41 -11.28
N LEU A 516 19.04 -1.79 -11.37
CA LEU A 516 19.18 -0.42 -11.86
C LEU A 516 19.02 -0.29 -13.39
N LYS A 517 19.11 -1.41 -14.13
CA LYS A 517 18.90 -1.49 -15.59
C LYS A 517 17.46 -1.79 -15.99
N MET A 518 16.53 -1.81 -15.04
CA MET A 518 15.13 -2.16 -15.27
C MET A 518 14.46 -1.24 -16.30
N ASP A 519 13.53 -1.78 -17.10
CA ASP A 519 12.73 -0.96 -18.02
C ASP A 519 11.84 0.01 -17.19
N PRO A 520 11.92 1.33 -17.41
CA PRO A 520 11.08 2.30 -16.71
C PRO A 520 9.57 2.01 -16.79
N LYS A 521 9.11 1.31 -17.83
CA LYS A 521 7.70 0.92 -17.97
C LYS A 521 7.24 -0.06 -16.88
N GLU A 522 8.15 -0.86 -16.32
CA GLU A 522 7.84 -1.83 -15.27
C GLU A 522 7.50 -1.16 -13.94
N LEU A 523 7.93 0.09 -13.71
CA LEU A 523 7.59 0.86 -12.50
C LEU A 523 6.08 0.99 -12.29
N TYR A 524 5.31 0.95 -13.38
CA TYR A 524 3.86 1.12 -13.41
C TYR A 524 3.10 -0.19 -13.58
N SER A 525 3.77 -1.36 -13.52
CA SER A 525 3.13 -2.67 -13.74
C SER A 525 2.20 -3.12 -12.61
N GLY A 526 2.34 -2.53 -11.42
CA GLY A 526 1.60 -2.93 -10.21
C GLY A 526 2.12 -4.19 -9.52
N LEU A 527 3.18 -4.84 -10.05
CA LEU A 527 3.76 -6.06 -9.48
C LEU A 527 4.72 -5.81 -8.31
N GLY A 528 5.21 -4.58 -8.14
CA GLY A 528 6.11 -4.18 -7.04
C GLY A 528 7.52 -3.76 -7.45
N HIS A 529 7.79 -3.58 -8.74
CA HIS A 529 9.10 -3.14 -9.26
C HIS A 529 9.56 -1.78 -8.73
N SER A 530 8.63 -0.87 -8.42
CA SER A 530 8.95 0.40 -7.79
C SER A 530 9.61 0.20 -6.41
N TYR A 531 9.05 -0.67 -5.57
CA TYR A 531 9.64 -1.01 -4.27
C TYR A 531 11.01 -1.67 -4.43
N LEU A 532 11.16 -2.57 -5.40
CA LEU A 532 12.45 -3.21 -5.69
C LEU A 532 13.51 -2.17 -6.07
N LEU A 533 13.17 -1.20 -6.93
CA LEU A 533 14.10 -0.13 -7.31
C LEU A 533 14.46 0.75 -6.11
N PHE A 534 13.49 1.15 -5.28
CA PHE A 534 13.78 1.94 -4.08
C PHE A 534 14.68 1.18 -3.10
N SER A 535 14.43 -0.11 -2.87
CA SER A 535 15.29 -0.94 -2.02
C SER A 535 16.67 -1.17 -2.63
N ALA A 536 16.80 -1.23 -3.96
CA ALA A 536 18.09 -1.30 -4.62
C ALA A 536 18.88 0.01 -4.47
N LEU A 537 18.22 1.16 -4.59
CA LEU A 537 18.84 2.48 -4.37
C LEU A 537 19.26 2.67 -2.90
N ASP A 538 18.42 2.27 -1.95
CA ASP A 538 18.75 2.26 -0.53
C ASP A 538 19.96 1.35 -0.25
N CYS A 539 20.00 0.16 -0.85
CA CYS A 539 21.14 -0.75 -0.74
C CYS A 539 22.42 -0.18 -1.37
N VAL A 540 22.33 0.56 -2.48
CA VAL A 540 23.48 1.31 -3.01
C VAL A 540 23.97 2.33 -1.97
N TRP A 541 23.06 3.10 -1.36
CA TRP A 541 23.41 4.08 -0.35
C TRP A 541 24.08 3.43 0.87
N SER A 542 23.44 2.41 1.44
CA SER A 542 23.85 1.82 2.71
C SER A 542 25.02 0.85 2.56
N CYS A 543 25.08 0.06 1.48
CA CYS A 543 26.07 -1.01 1.33
C CYS A 543 27.29 -0.62 0.46
N VAL A 544 27.18 0.38 -0.42
CA VAL A 544 28.27 0.72 -1.38
C VAL A 544 29.01 1.99 -0.97
N ILE A 545 28.28 3.08 -0.70
CA ILE A 545 28.87 4.39 -0.41
C ILE A 545 29.75 4.32 0.84
N GLY A 546 30.91 4.96 0.81
CA GLY A 546 31.89 5.01 1.89
C GLY A 546 32.83 3.80 1.97
N CYS A 547 32.67 2.79 1.10
CA CYS A 547 33.59 1.67 0.96
C CYS A 547 34.32 1.75 -0.39
N TYR A 548 35.62 2.05 -0.38
CA TYR A 548 36.37 2.31 -1.62
C TYR A 548 36.31 1.13 -2.62
N ILE A 549 36.37 -0.11 -2.13
CA ILE A 549 36.32 -1.32 -2.96
C ILE A 549 34.96 -1.43 -3.65
N ALA A 550 33.89 -1.21 -2.88
CA ALA A 550 32.53 -1.28 -3.41
C ALA A 550 32.26 -0.14 -4.39
N GLU A 551 32.66 1.09 -4.06
CA GLU A 551 32.50 2.25 -4.95
C GLU A 551 33.26 2.08 -6.26
N ASP A 552 34.53 1.67 -6.20
CA ASP A 552 35.35 1.43 -7.40
C ASP A 552 34.72 0.34 -8.27
N HIS A 553 34.24 -0.74 -7.67
CA HIS A 553 33.57 -1.80 -8.43
C HIS A 553 32.23 -1.34 -9.04
N PHE A 554 31.46 -0.52 -8.32
CA PHE A 554 30.22 0.07 -8.83
C PHE A 554 30.49 1.00 -10.02
N LEU A 555 31.55 1.81 -9.94
CA LEU A 555 32.03 2.67 -11.02
C LEU A 555 32.44 1.86 -12.25
N GLU A 556 33.22 0.78 -12.08
CA GLU A 556 33.62 -0.15 -13.14
C GLU A 556 32.43 -0.77 -13.86
N LYS A 557 31.34 -1.06 -13.12
CA LYS A 557 30.09 -1.61 -13.66
C LYS A 557 29.16 -0.56 -14.27
N GLN A 558 29.64 0.67 -14.47
CA GLN A 558 28.89 1.80 -15.00
C GLN A 558 27.70 2.21 -14.12
N GLY A 559 27.75 1.95 -12.81
CA GLY A 559 26.65 2.23 -11.88
C GLY A 559 26.21 3.70 -11.88
N ILE A 560 27.16 4.64 -11.96
CA ILE A 560 26.85 6.08 -12.05
C ILE A 560 26.09 6.43 -13.34
N PHE A 561 26.37 5.75 -14.46
CA PHE A 561 25.65 5.97 -15.71
C PHE A 561 24.18 5.54 -15.55
N LEU A 562 23.94 4.39 -14.93
CA LEU A 562 22.60 3.88 -14.65
C LEU A 562 21.81 4.81 -13.72
N LEU A 563 22.45 5.35 -12.67
CA LEU A 563 21.82 6.34 -11.80
C LEU A 563 21.43 7.60 -12.58
N LEU A 564 22.27 8.08 -13.49
CA LEU A 564 21.96 9.25 -14.33
C LEU A 564 20.88 8.95 -15.37
N ASP A 565 20.83 7.74 -15.91
CA ASP A 565 19.75 7.29 -16.81
C ASP A 565 18.40 7.26 -16.08
N LEU A 566 18.37 6.72 -14.85
CA LEU A 566 17.19 6.76 -13.98
C LEU A 566 16.80 8.20 -13.59
N LEU A 567 17.79 9.06 -13.32
CA LEU A 567 17.57 10.48 -13.03
C LEU A 567 16.94 11.21 -14.24
N ALA A 568 17.30 10.81 -15.46
CA ALA A 568 16.77 11.38 -16.70
C ALA A 568 15.28 11.09 -16.93
N LEU A 569 14.69 10.12 -16.20
CA LEU A 569 13.24 9.87 -16.20
C LEU A 569 12.44 11.02 -15.56
N LYS A 570 13.07 11.83 -14.70
CA LYS A 570 12.48 13.02 -14.05
C LYS A 570 11.29 12.70 -13.12
N GLU A 571 11.25 11.49 -12.58
CA GLU A 571 10.30 11.08 -11.56
C GLU A 571 10.67 11.65 -10.18
N LYS A 572 9.86 12.57 -9.63
CA LYS A 572 10.23 13.41 -8.47
C LYS A 572 10.77 12.62 -7.27
N ASN A 573 10.09 11.53 -6.88
CA ASN A 573 10.50 10.70 -5.74
C ASN A 573 11.83 9.98 -5.97
N LEU A 574 12.07 9.50 -7.19
CA LEU A 574 13.32 8.84 -7.58
C LEU A 574 14.46 9.87 -7.67
N CYS A 575 14.22 11.02 -8.30
CA CYS A 575 15.21 12.08 -8.44
C CYS A 575 15.77 12.49 -7.08
N ASN A 576 14.93 12.69 -6.07
CA ASN A 576 15.40 13.14 -4.76
C ASN A 576 16.35 12.16 -4.07
N ILE A 577 16.13 10.84 -4.23
CA ILE A 577 16.99 9.79 -3.67
C ILE A 577 18.27 9.68 -4.49
N ILE A 578 18.16 9.59 -5.82
CA ILE A 578 19.32 9.46 -6.71
C ILE A 578 20.25 10.66 -6.57
N LEU A 579 19.73 11.89 -6.46
CA LEU A 579 20.53 13.07 -6.22
C LEU A 579 21.28 13.01 -4.88
N GLY A 580 20.67 12.44 -3.83
CA GLY A 580 21.34 12.21 -2.55
C GLY A 580 22.52 11.24 -2.70
N ILE A 581 22.27 10.09 -3.33
CA ILE A 581 23.29 9.07 -3.64
C ILE A 581 24.45 9.68 -4.44
N LEU A 582 24.17 10.45 -5.49
CA LEU A 582 25.20 11.07 -6.33
C LEU A 582 26.03 12.10 -5.56
N VAL A 583 25.43 12.87 -4.65
CA VAL A 583 26.15 13.85 -3.82
C VAL A 583 27.21 13.15 -2.97
N GLU A 584 26.86 12.05 -2.33
CA GLU A 584 27.78 11.31 -1.46
C GLU A 584 28.84 10.56 -2.27
N PHE A 585 28.49 9.95 -3.40
CA PHE A 585 29.47 9.34 -4.31
C PHE A 585 30.51 10.33 -4.82
N CYS A 586 30.19 11.63 -4.91
CA CYS A 586 31.14 12.66 -5.32
C CYS A 586 32.27 12.90 -4.31
N ASP A 587 32.22 12.32 -3.12
CA ASP A 587 33.39 12.27 -2.22
C ASP A 587 34.52 11.40 -2.80
N ASN A 588 34.18 10.45 -3.68
CA ASN A 588 35.13 9.75 -4.53
C ASN A 588 35.43 10.57 -5.80
N PRO A 589 36.69 11.00 -6.02
CA PRO A 589 37.03 11.86 -7.15
C PRO A 589 36.84 11.17 -8.52
N LYS A 590 36.85 9.84 -8.58
CA LYS A 590 36.59 9.11 -9.83
C LYS A 590 35.14 9.27 -10.29
N THR A 591 34.19 9.41 -9.36
CA THR A 591 32.77 9.64 -9.67
C THR A 591 32.57 10.87 -10.54
N ILE A 592 33.29 11.97 -10.26
CA ILE A 592 33.19 13.22 -11.02
C ILE A 592 33.53 13.00 -12.50
N LEU A 593 34.54 12.16 -12.78
CA LEU A 593 34.92 11.81 -14.16
C LEU A 593 33.80 11.00 -14.86
N HIS A 594 33.15 10.08 -14.14
CA HIS A 594 32.03 9.30 -14.67
C HIS A 594 30.81 10.19 -14.96
N ILE A 595 30.46 11.12 -14.05
CA ILE A 595 29.37 12.08 -14.26
C ILE A 595 29.64 12.96 -15.50
N ASN A 596 30.87 13.48 -15.65
CA ASN A 596 31.23 14.35 -16.76
C ASN A 596 31.29 13.62 -18.12
N THR A 597 31.52 12.31 -18.13
CA THR A 597 31.55 11.48 -19.34
C THR A 597 30.18 10.97 -19.77
N TRP A 598 29.20 10.90 -18.85
CA TRP A 598 27.84 10.45 -19.17
C TRP A 598 27.18 11.29 -20.28
N ARG A 599 26.46 10.61 -21.17
CA ARG A 599 25.68 11.19 -22.26
C ARG A 599 24.33 10.51 -22.33
N GLY A 600 23.26 11.25 -22.05
CA GLY A 600 21.89 10.78 -22.16
C GLY A 600 21.34 10.85 -23.59
N GLU A 601 20.02 10.75 -23.72
CA GLU A 601 19.33 10.92 -25.00
C GLU A 601 19.70 12.24 -25.68
N LYS A 602 19.87 12.22 -27.00
CA LYS A 602 20.29 13.38 -27.81
C LYS A 602 21.63 14.00 -27.34
N ALA A 603 22.52 13.19 -26.78
CA ALA A 603 23.82 13.60 -26.25
C ALA A 603 23.73 14.65 -25.12
N GLN A 604 22.63 14.64 -24.33
CA GLN A 604 22.49 15.48 -23.15
C GLN A 604 23.61 15.19 -22.14
N THR A 605 24.28 16.24 -21.64
CA THR A 605 25.31 16.11 -20.59
C THR A 605 24.68 16.11 -19.20
N ALA A 606 25.36 15.54 -18.20
CA ALA A 606 24.86 15.49 -16.83
C ALA A 606 24.60 16.90 -16.26
N ALA A 607 25.50 17.85 -16.50
CA ALA A 607 25.32 19.25 -16.11
C ALA A 607 24.05 19.88 -16.72
N SER A 608 23.78 19.59 -18.01
CA SER A 608 22.55 20.04 -18.68
C SER A 608 21.29 19.42 -18.05
N LEU A 609 21.33 18.12 -17.71
CA LEU A 609 20.23 17.44 -17.01
C LEU A 609 19.97 18.05 -15.62
N LEU A 610 21.00 18.27 -14.82
CA LEU A 610 20.88 18.85 -13.47
C LEU A 610 20.30 20.28 -13.51
N ILE A 611 20.72 21.10 -14.49
CA ILE A 611 20.15 22.44 -14.71
C ILE A 611 18.68 22.35 -15.14
N GLN A 612 18.33 21.37 -15.97
CA GLN A 612 16.94 21.16 -16.38
C GLN A 612 16.06 20.76 -15.19
N LEU A 613 16.54 19.87 -14.31
CA LEU A 613 15.85 19.50 -13.08
C LEU A 613 15.64 20.70 -12.15
N TRP A 614 16.65 21.59 -12.05
CA TRP A 614 16.51 22.84 -11.31
C TRP A 614 15.36 23.70 -11.84
N ARG A 615 15.29 23.90 -13.16
CA ARG A 615 14.21 24.69 -13.78
C ARG A 615 12.84 24.05 -13.51
N GLN A 616 12.74 22.72 -13.61
CA GLN A 616 11.49 22.03 -13.32
C GLN A 616 11.07 22.22 -11.85
N GLU A 617 12.00 22.09 -10.91
CA GLU A 617 11.71 22.32 -9.49
C GLU A 617 11.29 23.78 -9.23
N GLU A 618 11.93 24.76 -9.87
CA GLU A 618 11.52 26.18 -9.77
C GLU A 618 10.12 26.43 -10.32
N LEU A 619 9.76 25.77 -11.42
CA LEU A 619 8.41 25.82 -11.99
C LEU A 619 7.38 25.24 -11.03
N ASP A 620 7.65 24.06 -10.46
CA ASP A 620 6.78 23.40 -9.50
C ASP A 620 6.57 24.24 -8.21
N LEU A 621 7.63 24.91 -7.75
CA LEU A 621 7.58 25.83 -6.60
C LEU A 621 6.93 27.18 -6.93
N GLY A 622 6.67 27.48 -8.21
CA GLY A 622 6.10 28.74 -8.67
C GLY A 622 7.05 29.94 -8.53
N VAL A 623 8.35 29.72 -8.75
CA VAL A 623 9.36 30.78 -8.77
C VAL A 623 9.21 31.61 -10.05
N ARG A 624 9.25 32.95 -9.92
CA ARG A 624 9.05 33.86 -11.06
C ARG A 624 10.34 34.05 -11.87
N ARG A 625 10.25 33.87 -13.18
CA ARG A 625 11.31 34.08 -14.17
C ARG A 625 10.77 34.90 -15.35
N ASP A 626 11.65 35.59 -16.07
CA ASP A 626 11.27 36.21 -17.35
C ASP A 626 11.32 35.21 -18.51
N GLN A 627 10.99 35.66 -19.72
CA GLN A 627 10.97 34.82 -20.93
C GLN A 627 12.35 34.21 -21.31
N TYR A 628 13.44 34.72 -20.73
CA TYR A 628 14.80 34.24 -20.96
C TYR A 628 15.35 33.49 -19.73
N GLY A 629 14.53 33.22 -18.72
CA GLY A 629 14.94 32.53 -17.49
C GLY A 629 15.69 33.42 -16.49
N ARG A 630 15.68 34.75 -16.66
CA ARG A 630 16.38 35.68 -15.75
C ARG A 630 15.62 35.90 -14.44
N VAL A 631 16.36 36.35 -13.43
CA VAL A 631 15.82 36.80 -12.15
C VAL A 631 14.99 38.07 -12.35
N VAL A 632 13.71 38.02 -11.99
CA VAL A 632 12.77 39.17 -12.04
C VAL A 632 12.79 39.95 -10.74
N ASP A 633 12.70 39.25 -9.60
CA ASP A 633 12.72 39.84 -8.27
C ASP A 633 14.13 39.77 -7.70
N MET A 634 14.85 40.89 -7.74
CA MET A 634 16.24 40.98 -7.25
C MET A 634 16.33 40.90 -5.73
N LYS A 635 15.24 41.17 -5.00
CA LYS A 635 15.19 41.08 -3.53
C LYS A 635 14.88 39.67 -3.05
N ARG A 636 14.08 38.93 -3.81
CA ARG A 636 13.71 37.53 -3.52
C ARG A 636 13.86 36.64 -4.75
N PRO A 637 15.10 36.35 -5.18
CA PRO A 637 15.37 35.71 -6.48
C PRO A 637 14.83 34.28 -6.60
N ILE A 638 14.81 33.51 -5.52
CA ILE A 638 14.43 32.09 -5.53
C ILE A 638 13.17 31.78 -4.71
N ALA A 639 12.46 32.82 -4.26
CA ALA A 639 11.30 32.65 -3.41
C ALA A 639 10.17 31.94 -4.14
N SER A 640 9.58 30.95 -3.48
CA SER A 640 8.45 30.18 -3.98
C SER A 640 7.16 31.02 -4.00
N SER A 641 6.14 30.52 -4.70
CA SER A 641 4.80 31.12 -4.67
C SER A 641 4.21 31.12 -3.26
N PHE A 642 4.42 30.05 -2.49
CA PHE A 642 3.96 29.88 -1.12
C PHE A 642 4.63 30.87 -0.16
N GLN A 643 5.97 31.01 -0.18
CA GLN A 643 6.69 31.97 0.66
C GLN A 643 6.21 33.41 0.48
N ARG A 644 5.74 33.77 -0.73
CA ARG A 644 5.19 35.11 -0.99
C ARG A 644 3.80 35.32 -0.38
N GLN A 645 3.02 34.26 -0.21
CA GLN A 645 1.66 34.32 0.34
C GLN A 645 1.61 34.09 1.85
N GLN A 646 2.69 33.52 2.40
CA GLN A 646 2.80 33.23 3.82
C GLN A 646 2.72 34.51 4.65
N LYS A 647 1.85 34.48 5.68
CA LYS A 647 1.82 35.53 6.70
C LYS A 647 2.99 35.33 7.64
N VAL A 648 3.53 36.44 8.14
CA VAL A 648 4.55 36.40 9.19
C VAL A 648 3.90 35.87 10.46
N ILE A 649 4.36 34.73 10.94
CA ILE A 649 3.91 34.12 12.19
C ILE A 649 5.17 33.95 13.04
N PRO A 650 5.27 34.65 14.18
CA PRO A 650 6.38 34.45 15.10
C PRO A 650 6.43 33.01 15.60
N VAL A 651 7.60 32.41 15.59
CA VAL A 651 7.82 31.02 16.03
C VAL A 651 8.92 30.99 17.09
N PRO A 652 8.89 30.01 18.03
CA PRO A 652 9.96 29.89 19.01
C PRO A 652 11.33 29.76 18.34
N ALA A 653 12.38 30.33 18.94
CA ALA A 653 13.75 30.27 18.40
C ALA A 653 14.31 28.84 18.22
N SER A 654 13.69 27.84 18.83
CA SER A 654 14.00 26.43 18.64
C SER A 654 13.46 25.85 17.32
N CYS A 655 12.54 26.55 16.66
CA CYS A 655 11.94 26.12 15.40
C CYS A 655 12.78 26.64 14.22
N PRO A 656 13.10 25.79 13.23
CA PRO A 656 13.78 26.25 12.03
C PRO A 656 12.89 27.24 11.26
N SER A 657 13.51 28.25 10.66
CA SER A 657 12.83 29.18 9.76
C SER A 657 12.23 28.44 8.54
N PHE A 658 11.23 29.04 7.89
CA PHE A 658 10.58 28.40 6.76
C PHE A 658 11.57 28.18 5.60
N ALA A 659 12.43 29.16 5.33
CA ALA A 659 13.50 29.03 4.33
C ALA A 659 14.42 27.82 4.59
N ILE A 660 14.63 27.44 5.86
CA ILE A 660 15.41 26.24 6.24
C ILE A 660 14.59 24.97 6.06
N MET A 661 13.32 24.96 6.46
CA MET A 661 12.45 23.79 6.25
C MET A 661 12.36 23.43 4.76
N GLU A 662 12.19 24.43 3.90
CA GLU A 662 12.09 24.24 2.45
C GLU A 662 13.34 23.59 1.84
N ILE A 663 14.52 23.74 2.44
CA ILE A 663 15.77 23.08 1.97
C ILE A 663 15.63 21.56 2.05
N SER A 664 14.93 21.04 3.05
CA SER A 664 14.73 19.60 3.25
C SER A 664 13.63 19.00 2.36
N GLU A 665 12.71 19.84 1.87
CA GLU A 665 11.51 19.40 1.14
C GLU A 665 11.70 19.34 -0.38
N ASN A 666 12.72 20.04 -0.92
CA ASN A 666 12.97 20.12 -2.37
C ASN A 666 14.36 19.63 -2.79
N MET A 667 14.55 19.48 -4.11
CA MET A 667 15.79 18.95 -4.68
C MET A 667 16.89 20.00 -4.88
N ARG A 668 16.61 21.30 -4.70
CA ARG A 668 17.55 22.39 -5.07
C ARG A 668 18.86 22.31 -4.30
N ALA A 669 18.82 21.97 -3.01
CA ALA A 669 20.02 21.86 -2.20
C ALA A 669 20.96 20.72 -2.67
N LYS A 670 20.39 19.59 -3.10
CA LYS A 670 21.15 18.46 -3.65
C LYS A 670 21.76 18.80 -5.00
N LEU A 671 20.99 19.47 -5.87
CA LEU A 671 21.49 19.97 -7.15
C LEU A 671 22.65 20.96 -6.97
N TYR A 672 22.50 21.92 -6.06
CA TYR A 672 23.56 22.86 -5.70
C TYR A 672 24.82 22.14 -5.20
N SER A 673 24.65 21.18 -4.26
CA SER A 673 25.75 20.39 -3.71
C SER A 673 26.52 19.64 -4.80
N LEU A 674 25.82 19.04 -5.77
CA LEU A 674 26.47 18.40 -6.92
C LEU A 674 27.29 19.40 -7.74
N PHE A 675 26.77 20.61 -8.01
CA PHE A 675 27.55 21.63 -8.71
C PHE A 675 28.76 22.11 -7.92
N CYS A 676 28.70 22.15 -6.59
CA CYS A 676 29.89 22.41 -5.77
C CYS A 676 30.96 21.33 -5.94
N LYS A 677 30.58 20.07 -6.14
CA LYS A 677 31.51 18.95 -6.36
C LYS A 677 32.05 18.90 -7.80
N LEU A 678 31.19 19.15 -8.79
CA LEU A 678 31.55 19.15 -10.21
C LEU A 678 32.36 20.39 -10.62
N GLY A 679 32.14 21.51 -9.92
CA GLY A 679 32.61 22.82 -10.32
C GLY A 679 31.60 23.56 -11.21
N PHE A 680 31.69 24.89 -11.19
CA PHE A 680 30.84 25.78 -12.01
C PHE A 680 31.51 26.19 -13.34
N GLU A 681 32.77 25.81 -13.54
CA GLU A 681 33.57 26.19 -14.71
C GLU A 681 33.79 24.99 -15.65
N ASN A 682 33.95 25.27 -16.95
CA ASN A 682 34.27 24.27 -17.98
C ASN A 682 33.29 23.09 -18.12
N LEU A 683 32.01 23.31 -17.77
CA LEU A 683 30.97 22.29 -17.90
C LEU A 683 30.63 22.03 -19.38
N PRO A 684 30.63 20.76 -19.84
CA PRO A 684 30.48 20.44 -21.25
C PRO A 684 29.03 20.59 -21.74
N GLY A 685 28.88 21.08 -22.98
CA GLY A 685 27.62 21.02 -23.72
C GLY A 685 26.50 21.90 -23.19
N LEU A 686 26.82 22.99 -22.48
CA LEU A 686 25.83 23.93 -21.97
C LEU A 686 25.44 24.99 -23.01
N SER A 687 24.14 25.24 -23.13
CA SER A 687 23.59 26.36 -23.90
C SER A 687 23.66 27.69 -23.13
N ALA A 688 23.43 28.82 -23.81
CA ALA A 688 23.33 30.13 -23.17
C ALA A 688 22.24 30.15 -22.07
N GLU A 689 21.09 29.54 -22.33
CA GLU A 689 20.01 29.38 -21.35
C GLU A 689 20.49 28.59 -20.11
N ASN A 690 21.32 27.57 -20.29
CA ASN A 690 21.92 26.81 -19.19
C ASN A 690 22.83 27.68 -18.34
N PHE A 691 23.68 28.52 -18.95
CA PHE A 691 24.52 29.45 -18.20
C PHE A 691 23.71 30.51 -17.45
N VAL A 692 22.58 30.97 -18.00
CA VAL A 692 21.66 31.89 -17.31
C VAL A 692 21.13 31.25 -16.02
N THR A 693 20.70 29.99 -16.06
CA THR A 693 20.24 29.27 -14.86
C THR A 693 21.39 28.93 -13.91
N LEU A 694 22.55 28.56 -14.44
CA LEU A 694 23.75 28.23 -13.65
C LEU A 694 24.20 29.41 -12.77
N ALA A 695 24.09 30.65 -13.28
CA ALA A 695 24.37 31.86 -12.50
C ALA A 695 23.47 32.00 -11.26
N ILE A 696 22.24 31.47 -11.30
CA ILE A 696 21.33 31.40 -10.15
C ILE A 696 21.79 30.31 -9.19
N ILE A 697 22.05 29.11 -9.71
CA ILE A 697 22.47 27.95 -8.91
C ILE A 697 23.75 28.27 -8.12
N GLN A 698 24.73 28.91 -8.77
CA GLN A 698 26.00 29.31 -8.13
C GLN A 698 25.81 30.21 -6.90
N ARG A 699 24.70 30.95 -6.83
CA ARG A 699 24.35 31.86 -5.73
C ARG A 699 23.22 31.33 -4.85
N TYR A 700 22.88 30.05 -4.93
CA TYR A 700 21.76 29.47 -4.18
C TYR A 700 21.84 29.70 -2.67
N ILE A 701 22.99 29.40 -2.05
CA ILE A 701 23.16 29.59 -0.60
C ILE A 701 23.10 31.06 -0.22
N ASP A 702 23.71 31.95 -1.03
CA ASP A 702 23.63 33.39 -0.81
C ASP A 702 22.17 33.88 -0.80
N PHE A 703 21.35 33.37 -1.72
CA PHE A 703 19.92 33.68 -1.75
C PHE A 703 19.15 33.08 -0.57
N LYS A 704 19.44 31.84 -0.16
CA LYS A 704 18.79 31.22 1.00
C LYS A 704 19.10 31.94 2.30
N VAL A 705 20.35 32.36 2.49
CA VAL A 705 20.74 33.21 3.63
C VAL A 705 19.96 34.53 3.61
N GLY A 706 19.76 35.13 2.43
CA GLY A 706 18.91 36.31 2.25
C GLY A 706 17.44 36.10 2.62
N GLU A 707 16.87 34.94 2.30
CA GLU A 707 15.50 34.57 2.69
C GLU A 707 15.36 34.44 4.21
N VAL A 708 16.29 33.74 4.88
CA VAL A 708 16.30 33.60 6.34
C VAL A 708 16.38 34.98 7.01
N TRP A 709 17.29 35.86 6.56
CA TRP A 709 17.37 37.22 7.10
C TRP A 709 16.10 38.02 6.84
N SER A 710 15.44 37.83 5.70
CA SER A 710 14.17 38.47 5.39
C SER A 710 13.04 38.01 6.31
N GLU A 711 13.02 36.72 6.66
CA GLU A 711 12.06 36.13 7.61
C GLU A 711 12.29 36.68 9.02
N ILE A 712 13.54 36.68 9.51
CA ILE A 712 13.92 37.27 10.80
C ILE A 712 13.55 38.76 10.85
N CYS A 713 13.85 39.53 9.80
CA CYS A 713 13.49 40.95 9.72
C CYS A 713 11.99 41.19 9.76
N ALA A 714 11.18 40.26 9.24
CA ALA A 714 9.74 40.36 9.22
C ALA A 714 9.15 40.01 10.60
N GLU A 715 9.62 38.93 11.20
CA GLU A 715 9.22 38.49 12.55
C GLU A 715 9.55 39.54 13.62
N LEU A 716 10.76 40.10 13.58
CA LEU A 716 11.17 41.16 14.50
C LEU A 716 10.28 42.39 14.43
N LYS A 717 9.68 42.71 13.27
CA LYS A 717 8.78 43.86 13.12
C LYS A 717 7.37 43.62 13.64
N GLU A 718 6.94 42.36 13.70
CA GLU A 718 5.63 41.99 14.25
C GLU A 718 5.64 42.03 15.78
N GLU A 719 6.72 41.56 16.42
CA GLU A 719 6.81 41.49 17.89
C GLU A 719 7.55 42.67 18.53
N PHE A 720 8.54 43.24 17.82
CA PHE A 720 9.48 44.20 18.40
C PHE A 720 9.66 45.44 17.52
N ARG A 721 10.28 46.47 18.10
CA ARG A 721 10.77 47.64 17.37
C ARG A 721 12.29 47.72 17.54
N PRO A 722 13.08 47.40 16.50
CA PRO A 722 14.54 47.49 16.57
C PRO A 722 15.01 48.90 16.94
N VAL A 723 16.13 49.00 17.65
CA VAL A 723 16.80 50.29 17.90
C VAL A 723 17.43 50.77 16.59
N LEU A 724 17.65 52.08 16.43
CA LEU A 724 18.20 52.68 15.19
C LEU A 724 19.45 51.96 14.68
N SER A 725 20.39 51.63 15.57
CA SER A 725 21.60 50.88 15.22
C SER A 725 21.28 49.51 14.59
N ASP A 726 20.35 48.76 15.18
CA ASP A 726 19.93 47.45 14.67
C ASP A 726 19.14 47.58 13.37
N GLU A 727 18.31 48.60 13.25
CA GLU A 727 17.55 48.88 12.03
C GLU A 727 18.49 49.17 10.84
N ASP A 728 19.57 49.92 11.06
CA ASP A 728 20.59 50.20 10.05
C ASP A 728 21.37 48.93 9.65
N VAL A 729 21.66 48.05 10.61
CA VAL A 729 22.27 46.74 10.34
C VAL A 729 21.33 45.85 9.53
N LEU A 730 20.05 45.73 9.91
CA LEU A 730 19.05 44.93 9.19
C LEU A 730 18.81 45.44 7.76
N LYS A 731 18.82 46.77 7.55
CA LYS A 731 18.76 47.38 6.22
C LYS A 731 20.00 47.04 5.39
N SER A 732 21.18 47.08 6.01
CA SER A 732 22.44 46.74 5.35
C SER A 732 22.46 45.26 4.93
N LEU A 733 22.01 44.35 5.80
CA LEU A 733 21.88 42.92 5.48
C LEU A 733 20.89 42.66 4.33
N SER A 734 19.73 43.32 4.35
CA SER A 734 18.74 43.22 3.27
C SER A 734 19.32 43.71 1.93
N LYS A 735 20.14 44.76 1.97
CA LYS A 735 20.79 45.32 0.78
C LYS A 735 21.82 44.38 0.19
N VAL A 736 22.59 43.65 1.01
CA VAL A 736 23.55 42.63 0.53
C VAL A 736 22.84 41.59 -0.34
N SER A 737 21.71 41.06 0.12
CA SER A 737 20.95 40.07 -0.66
C SER A 737 20.43 40.65 -2.00
N GLU A 738 19.91 41.88 -1.98
CA GLU A 738 19.45 42.58 -3.18
C GLU A 738 20.58 42.86 -4.18
N ASP A 739 21.76 43.24 -3.70
CA ASP A 739 22.93 43.54 -4.53
C ASP A 739 23.49 42.27 -5.18
N ILE A 740 23.43 41.11 -4.51
CA ILE A 740 23.73 39.81 -5.11
C ILE A 740 22.72 39.48 -6.22
N GLY A 741 21.42 39.69 -5.97
CA GLY A 741 20.38 39.51 -6.99
C GLY A 741 20.59 40.39 -8.22
N LYS A 742 20.98 41.66 -8.03
CA LYS A 742 21.36 42.58 -9.12
C LYS A 742 22.59 42.09 -9.88
N ALA A 743 23.64 41.66 -9.17
CA ALA A 743 24.85 41.14 -9.79
C ALA A 743 24.57 39.93 -10.68
N VAL A 744 23.74 38.99 -10.22
CA VAL A 744 23.30 37.84 -11.04
C VAL A 744 22.53 38.30 -12.26
N ASN A 745 21.60 39.25 -12.12
CA ASN A 745 20.84 39.78 -13.26
C ASN A 745 21.75 40.45 -14.32
N VAL A 746 22.80 41.17 -13.89
CA VAL A 746 23.81 41.75 -14.80
C VAL A 746 24.55 40.65 -15.56
N VAL A 747 25.04 39.62 -14.86
CA VAL A 747 25.72 38.47 -15.49
C VAL A 747 24.80 37.77 -16.50
N GLN A 748 23.55 37.52 -16.14
CA GLN A 748 22.56 36.90 -17.03
C GLN A 748 22.30 37.75 -18.28
N THR A 749 22.22 39.07 -18.13
CA THR A 749 22.00 39.98 -19.26
C THR A 749 23.20 39.99 -20.20
N GLN A 750 24.43 40.01 -19.68
CA GLN A 750 25.65 39.91 -20.49
C GLN A 750 25.73 38.58 -21.26
N LEU A 751 25.34 37.47 -20.64
CA LEU A 751 25.31 36.15 -21.30
C LEU A 751 24.36 36.12 -22.49
N ILE A 752 23.15 36.69 -22.33
CA ILE A 752 22.14 36.76 -23.40
C ILE A 752 22.59 37.70 -24.52
N GLU A 753 23.12 38.87 -24.18
CA GLU A 753 23.64 39.82 -25.17
C GLU A 753 24.80 39.23 -25.98
N SER A 754 25.71 38.50 -25.33
CA SER A 754 26.80 37.79 -25.98
C SER A 754 26.29 36.74 -26.97
N GLN A 755 25.31 35.93 -26.55
CA GLN A 755 24.66 34.93 -27.41
C GLN A 755 24.00 35.59 -28.63
N LEU A 756 23.22 36.64 -28.42
CA LEU A 756 22.56 37.37 -29.51
C LEU A 756 23.59 37.95 -30.49
N HIS A 757 24.70 38.49 -29.97
CA HIS A 757 25.78 39.01 -30.81
C HIS A 757 26.41 37.91 -31.66
N GLN A 758 26.63 36.72 -31.09
CA GLN A 758 27.18 35.57 -31.80
C GLN A 758 26.22 35.07 -32.89
N GLU A 759 24.92 34.95 -32.58
CA GLU A 759 23.90 34.56 -33.56
C GLU A 759 23.84 35.53 -34.75
N ILE A 760 23.88 36.84 -34.48
CA ILE A 760 23.93 37.87 -35.53
C ILE A 760 25.22 37.75 -36.37
N GLN A 761 26.35 37.41 -35.75
CA GLN A 761 27.60 37.19 -36.49
C GLN A 761 27.54 35.94 -37.37
N GLU A 762 27.01 34.83 -36.87
CA GLU A 762 26.83 33.58 -37.62
C GLU A 762 25.85 33.76 -38.77
N GLU A 763 24.75 34.49 -38.55
CA GLU A 763 23.79 34.86 -39.57
C GLU A 763 24.47 35.70 -40.67
N LYS A 764 25.24 36.73 -40.29
CA LYS A 764 26.04 37.55 -41.24
C LYS A 764 27.04 36.70 -42.02
N GLN A 765 27.71 35.74 -41.39
CA GLN A 765 28.62 34.83 -42.08
C GLN A 765 27.88 33.95 -43.08
N THR A 766 26.70 33.46 -42.72
CA THR A 766 25.84 32.66 -43.59
C THR A 766 25.39 33.48 -44.81
N TYR A 767 24.93 34.72 -44.61
CA TYR A 767 24.61 35.62 -45.72
C TYR A 767 25.83 35.91 -46.60
N ARG A 768 27.02 36.12 -46.02
CA ARG A 768 28.26 36.30 -46.80
C ARG A 768 28.58 35.08 -47.64
N LYS A 769 28.41 33.86 -47.10
CA LYS A 769 28.60 32.61 -47.85
C LYS A 769 27.62 32.53 -49.03
N ILE A 770 26.33 32.79 -48.79
CA ILE A 770 25.31 32.82 -49.85
C ILE A 770 25.67 33.85 -50.92
N GLN A 771 26.04 35.06 -50.52
CA GLN A 771 26.42 36.13 -51.44
C GLN A 771 27.67 35.79 -52.24
N ALA A 772 28.66 35.14 -51.62
CA ALA A 772 29.86 34.65 -52.29
C ALA A 772 29.52 33.54 -53.31
N THR A 773 28.62 32.61 -52.97
CA THR A 773 28.13 31.59 -53.90
C THR A 773 27.39 32.22 -55.09
N CYS A 774 26.56 33.24 -54.86
CA CYS A 774 25.90 34.00 -55.92
C CYS A 774 26.92 34.70 -56.84
N LYS A 775 27.90 35.42 -56.27
CA LYS A 775 28.97 36.07 -57.03
C LYS A 775 29.80 35.07 -57.84
N GLN A 776 30.08 33.89 -57.27
CA GLN A 776 30.81 32.84 -57.97
C GLN A 776 30.00 32.30 -59.15
N LYS A 777 28.68 32.09 -58.99
CA LYS A 777 27.78 31.74 -60.11
C LYS A 777 27.76 32.82 -61.19
N GLU A 778 27.69 34.10 -60.82
CA GLU A 778 27.76 35.21 -61.79
C GLU A 778 29.10 35.26 -62.54
N MET A 779 30.22 35.04 -61.84
CA MET A 779 31.54 35.00 -62.48
C MET A 779 31.68 33.81 -63.43
N ILE A 780 31.12 32.65 -63.08
CA ILE A 780 31.05 31.50 -63.98
C ILE A 780 30.22 31.84 -65.23
N ASN A 781 29.06 32.48 -65.06
CA ASN A 781 28.23 32.92 -66.19
C ASN A 781 28.95 33.95 -67.08
N LYS A 782 29.63 34.95 -66.49
CA LYS A 782 30.42 35.93 -67.26
C LYS A 782 31.63 35.30 -67.95
N SER A 783 32.29 34.34 -67.31
CA SER A 783 33.38 33.58 -67.91
C SER A 783 32.87 32.76 -69.10
N TRP A 784 31.70 32.14 -68.95
CA TRP A 784 31.00 31.42 -70.01
C TRP A 784 30.59 32.33 -71.17
N GLU A 785 30.00 33.50 -70.89
CA GLU A 785 29.68 34.53 -71.90
C GLU A 785 30.93 35.04 -72.61
N ASN A 786 32.02 35.30 -71.88
CA ASN A 786 33.30 35.71 -72.47
C ASN A 786 33.90 34.60 -73.33
N PHE A 787 33.81 33.34 -72.90
CA PHE A 787 34.24 32.19 -73.68
C PHE A 787 33.43 32.07 -74.98
N LEU A 788 32.09 32.17 -74.91
CA LEU A 788 31.20 32.21 -76.07
C LEU A 788 31.54 33.38 -77.00
N THR A 789 31.80 34.56 -76.44
CA THR A 789 32.13 35.77 -77.23
C THR A 789 33.47 35.59 -77.97
N ARG A 790 34.48 35.02 -77.31
CA ARG A 790 35.81 34.78 -77.89
C ARG A 790 35.85 33.65 -78.93
N THR A 791 34.89 32.73 -78.90
CA THR A 791 34.84 31.59 -79.84
C THR A 791 33.84 31.80 -80.98
N SER A 792 32.80 32.60 -80.77
CA SER A 792 31.64 32.69 -81.67
C SER A 792 31.48 34.06 -82.34
N THR A 793 32.12 35.13 -81.84
CA THR A 793 31.88 36.50 -82.31
C THR A 793 33.03 36.99 -83.20
N TYR A 794 32.78 37.09 -84.51
CA TYR A 794 33.79 37.45 -85.51
C TYR A 794 34.48 38.80 -85.25
N GLU A 795 33.73 39.81 -84.82
CA GLU A 795 34.27 41.15 -84.51
C GLU A 795 35.23 41.14 -83.32
N ALA A 796 34.93 40.36 -82.27
CA ALA A 796 35.76 40.24 -81.08
C ALA A 796 37.09 39.54 -81.40
N LEU A 797 37.06 38.49 -82.22
CA LEU A 797 38.25 37.79 -82.72
C LEU A 797 39.15 38.71 -83.55
N LYS A 798 38.57 39.53 -84.44
CA LYS A 798 39.31 40.52 -85.26
C LYS A 798 39.99 41.59 -84.38
N LYS A 799 39.34 42.00 -83.30
CA LYS A 799 39.86 42.99 -82.34
C LYS A 799 40.99 42.41 -81.47
N ALA A 800 40.86 41.15 -81.05
CA ALA A 800 41.90 40.42 -80.31
C ALA A 800 43.15 40.20 -81.17
N LYS A 801 42.99 39.83 -82.46
CA LYS A 801 44.11 39.72 -83.42
C LYS A 801 44.87 41.04 -83.56
N LYS A 802 44.15 42.16 -83.72
CA LYS A 802 44.76 43.51 -83.78
C LYS A 802 45.52 43.89 -82.50
N LEU A 803 45.04 43.49 -81.33
CA LEU A 803 45.72 43.75 -80.06
C LEU A 803 46.98 42.92 -79.90
N GLN A 804 46.95 41.66 -80.36
CA GLN A 804 48.10 40.78 -80.39
C GLN A 804 49.18 41.31 -81.36
N GLU A 805 48.77 41.77 -82.55
CA GLU A 805 49.66 42.43 -83.51
C GLU A 805 50.30 43.70 -82.90
N LYS A 806 49.51 44.56 -82.23
CA LYS A 806 50.05 45.75 -81.53
C LYS A 806 51.01 45.41 -80.39
N ALA A 807 50.77 44.34 -79.64
CA ALA A 807 51.66 43.92 -78.56
C ALA A 807 52.99 43.37 -79.09
N ILE A 808 52.95 42.66 -80.23
CA ILE A 808 54.14 42.19 -80.95
C ILE A 808 54.93 43.37 -81.54
N GLU A 809 54.25 44.41 -82.01
CA GLU A 809 54.89 45.61 -82.56
C GLU A 809 55.54 46.47 -81.48
N ALA A 810 54.93 46.53 -80.29
CA ALA A 810 55.46 47.25 -79.12
C ALA A 810 56.69 46.57 -78.47
N SER A 811 56.90 45.27 -78.70
CA SER A 811 58.06 44.55 -78.16
C SER A 811 59.33 44.64 -79.02
N ARG A 812 59.27 45.28 -80.20
CA ARG A 812 60.44 45.52 -81.07
C ARG A 812 61.14 46.84 -80.73
N SER A 813 62.39 46.79 -80.24
CA SER A 813 63.17 47.95 -79.79
C SER A 813 63.85 48.71 -80.94
N LYS A 814 63.86 50.06 -80.88
CA LYS A 814 64.61 50.94 -81.81
C LYS A 814 66.06 51.08 -81.36
N LEU A 815 67.01 50.63 -82.19
CA LEU A 815 68.46 50.80 -82.00
C LEU A 815 68.90 52.29 -82.08
N LYS A 816 69.70 52.75 -81.11
CA LYS A 816 70.81 53.72 -81.30
C LYS A 816 71.89 53.50 -80.22
N THR A 817 72.97 52.86 -80.68
CA THR A 817 74.39 52.76 -80.28
C THR A 817 74.94 53.94 -79.42
N GLN A 818 75.88 53.85 -78.47
CA GLN A 818 77.02 52.97 -78.09
C GLN A 818 77.22 53.07 -76.55
N THR A 819 77.71 52.13 -75.74
CA THR A 819 78.87 51.21 -75.83
C THR A 819 78.62 49.95 -74.99
N GLY A 820 78.97 48.77 -75.51
CA GLY A 820 78.94 47.49 -74.80
C GLY A 820 78.34 46.38 -75.66
N ALA A 821 79.09 45.31 -75.91
CA ALA A 821 78.71 44.20 -76.80
C ALA A 821 77.44 43.49 -76.32
N VAL A 822 76.43 43.39 -77.20
CA VAL A 822 75.25 42.54 -76.99
C VAL A 822 74.99 41.75 -78.27
N HIS A 823 74.85 40.43 -78.12
CA HIS A 823 74.58 39.49 -79.20
C HIS A 823 73.16 39.63 -79.76
N SER A 824 73.04 39.55 -81.08
CA SER A 824 71.77 39.57 -81.82
C SER A 824 71.00 38.26 -81.64
N THR A 825 69.68 38.35 -81.40
CA THR A 825 68.72 37.24 -81.40
C THR A 825 67.69 37.33 -82.53
N ASP A 826 67.97 38.09 -83.59
CA ASP A 826 67.15 38.08 -84.80
C ASP A 826 67.44 36.82 -85.64
N ILE A 827 66.40 36.03 -85.88
CA ILE A 827 66.37 34.98 -86.91
C ILE A 827 65.37 35.44 -87.97
N GLU A 828 65.87 35.94 -89.09
CA GLU A 828 65.05 36.24 -90.27
C GLU A 828 64.61 34.93 -90.95
N GLY A 829 63.30 34.77 -91.22
CA GLY A 829 62.77 33.67 -92.04
C GLY A 829 61.63 32.82 -91.47
N LEU A 830 60.93 33.23 -90.39
CA LEU A 830 59.90 32.41 -89.74
C LEU A 830 58.46 32.93 -89.92
N HIS A 831 58.06 33.23 -91.16
CA HIS A 831 56.64 33.37 -91.51
C HIS A 831 56.34 32.79 -92.91
N THR A 832 56.26 31.48 -92.98
CA THR A 832 55.33 30.78 -93.88
C THR A 832 54.71 29.61 -93.14
N THR A 833 53.40 29.67 -92.98
CA THR A 833 52.55 28.48 -93.08
C THR A 833 51.22 28.88 -93.72
N VAL A 834 50.82 28.03 -94.66
CA VAL A 834 49.53 27.95 -95.35
C VAL A 834 48.38 27.81 -94.36
#